data_AF-F2S2S0-F1
#
_entry.id   AF-F2S2S0-F1
#
_cell.length_a   1.000
_cell.length_b   1.000
_cell.length_c   1.000
_cell.angle_alpha   90.00
_cell.angle_beta   90.00
_cell.angle_gamma   90.00
#
_symmetry.space_group_name_H-M   'P 1'
#
loop_
_entity.id
_entity.type
_entity.pdbx_description
1 polymer ?
#
loop_
_entity_poly.entity_id
_entity_poly.type
_entity_poly.pdbx_seq_one_letter_code
_entity_poly.pdbx_strand_id
1 'polypeptide(L)'
;MGHLACVATCSLRNWALDFEGNTKRIIESIHKAKAAGATLRVGPELEICGYSCLDHFFEADLYLHCWEMLCIILKDRSCDGILLDIGMPVMHRNNRFNCRIICLDGKILLIRPKLWLANDGNYREMRHFIPWVAPRHVEEYYLPRMVREIQGTTKVPIGDAVISTADTCIGVETCEELFTPQSPHNDMSLNGVEIMANSSGSHHTLRKLDVRVSLIMEATRKNGGVYLYANHLGCDGDRLYFDGSAMIIVNGNLVAQGNQFTLDDVDVVTAVVDLEEVRSYRCTPSRGHQAMKAGVYTRVETEFSLSSDIGDRDTRLRPSPVIQPRYYSPEAEIALSTGCWLWDYLRRSGTAGYLVPLSGGIDSCATAMTVFSMCQLVIDAINAGNSQVIKDCKRLADYTLELPKTPQELCNQVFHTIYMGMSKQSSKETRGRAQDLSKAIGSYHVDLDIDEVYEAQKNLVVKYLDFDPKFKSQGGTNAENLMLQNIQARSRMVTAYEFAQILPTTRKRPHGGALLVLGSANAGEALRGYYTKYDCSSADINPIGGLDKRDLKLFIAWAEKSYSIPCLRGFLEATPTAELEPITEQYVQSDEADMGMTYDELSTFGRLRKYNKLGPYGMFQRLVHDWNHLTPQQVAEKVKRFYHYYAINRHKMTTLTPALHSNDYSPDDNRFDLRPFLYFPFYQSWGFKKIDDELARIKKQAKQRRRYPPLEMNIAAHTSLYHPLTRTVYAAIIVGISGFSQVPEVPKISGSLVKFGTTRRSGHPPVWARACSKIWTLAMGVGSGSLPQPALPVYRLILRHWSLLLLSTEYSLPNFVAAVPLAPMQFMGEK
;
A
#
# COMPACT_ATOMS: atom_id res chain seq x y z
N MET A 1 3.06 -34.93 26.58
CA MET A 1 3.33 -33.73 25.77
C MET A 1 2.11 -32.87 25.94
N GLY A 2 2.26 -31.71 26.56
CA GLY A 2 1.12 -30.79 26.64
C GLY A 2 0.81 -30.23 25.26
N HIS A 3 -0.45 -29.87 25.04
CA HIS A 3 -0.93 -29.58 23.68
C HIS A 3 -1.81 -28.34 23.56
N LEU A 4 -2.51 -27.93 24.62
CA LEU A 4 -3.27 -26.68 24.61
C LEU A 4 -2.45 -25.52 25.16
N ALA A 5 -2.12 -24.56 24.30
CA ALA A 5 -1.44 -23.33 24.68
C ALA A 5 -2.35 -22.12 24.46
N CYS A 6 -2.43 -21.22 25.43
CA CYS A 6 -3.07 -19.91 25.23
C CYS A 6 -1.99 -18.90 24.84
N VAL A 7 -2.16 -18.28 23.68
CA VAL A 7 -1.18 -17.35 23.12
C VAL A 7 -1.82 -15.98 22.87
N ALA A 8 -1.02 -14.92 22.96
CA ALA A 8 -1.45 -13.55 22.80
C ALA A 8 -0.60 -12.79 21.78
N THR A 9 -1.25 -11.95 20.99
CA THR A 9 -0.62 -10.93 20.16
C THR A 9 -1.36 -9.61 20.35
N CYS A 10 -0.71 -8.50 20.05
CA CYS A 10 -1.27 -7.18 20.33
C CYS A 10 -0.98 -6.13 19.27
N SER A 11 -1.80 -5.09 19.32
CA SER A 11 -1.60 -3.85 18.62
C SER A 11 -1.49 -2.70 19.61
N LEU A 12 -0.38 -1.98 19.54
CA LEU A 12 -0.06 -0.92 20.48
C LEU A 12 0.00 0.43 19.78
N ARG A 13 -0.57 1.43 20.44
CA ARG A 13 -0.57 2.81 19.95
C ARG A 13 0.64 3.60 20.42
N ASN A 14 1.80 3.12 20.02
CA ASN A 14 3.07 3.71 20.40
C ASN A 14 3.26 5.11 19.77
N TRP A 15 4.23 5.83 20.32
CA TRP A 15 4.65 7.13 19.82
C TRP A 15 6.17 7.16 19.78
N ALA A 16 6.75 7.59 18.65
CA ALA A 16 8.19 7.71 18.50
C ALA A 16 8.80 8.50 19.66
N LEU A 17 9.80 7.90 20.33
CA LEU A 17 10.53 8.43 21.48
C LEU A 17 9.73 8.63 22.78
N ASP A 18 8.44 8.29 22.83
CA ASP A 18 7.64 8.25 24.07
C ASP A 18 7.97 6.98 24.89
N PHE A 19 9.22 6.87 25.34
CA PHE A 19 9.76 5.68 25.98
C PHE A 19 8.92 5.22 27.18
N GLU A 20 8.51 6.16 28.05
CA GLU A 20 7.68 5.82 29.20
C GLU A 20 6.25 5.40 28.79
N GLY A 21 5.61 6.12 27.87
CA GLY A 21 4.26 5.79 27.43
C GLY A 21 4.22 4.46 26.69
N ASN A 22 5.20 4.20 25.81
CA ASN A 22 5.36 2.92 25.12
C ASN A 22 5.59 1.79 26.12
N THR A 23 6.46 1.98 27.12
CA THR A 23 6.71 0.97 28.17
C THR A 23 5.45 0.66 28.97
N LYS A 24 4.66 1.69 29.34
CA LYS A 24 3.36 1.50 30.03
C LYS A 24 2.39 0.68 29.18
N ARG A 25 2.29 0.95 27.87
CA ARG A 25 1.45 0.20 26.92
C ARG A 25 1.92 -1.26 26.77
N ILE A 26 3.23 -1.50 26.74
CA ILE A 26 3.80 -2.85 26.71
C ILE A 26 3.41 -3.62 27.96
N ILE A 27 3.65 -3.07 29.16
CA ILE A 27 3.30 -3.69 30.45
C ILE A 27 1.79 -3.95 30.54
N GLU A 28 0.95 -3.00 30.16
CA GLU A 28 -0.51 -3.18 30.13
C GLU A 28 -0.91 -4.34 29.21
N SER A 29 -0.27 -4.46 28.03
CA SER A 29 -0.55 -5.57 27.11
C SER A 29 -0.13 -6.94 27.69
N ILE A 30 0.95 -6.98 28.46
CA ILE A 30 1.41 -8.18 29.18
C ILE A 30 0.38 -8.56 30.24
N HIS A 31 -0.11 -7.60 31.02
CA HIS A 31 -1.14 -7.83 32.03
C HIS A 31 -2.44 -8.34 31.43
N LYS A 32 -2.90 -7.74 30.32
CA LYS A 32 -4.10 -8.21 29.59
C LYS A 32 -3.91 -9.63 29.04
N ALA A 33 -2.74 -9.94 28.47
CA ALA A 33 -2.43 -11.28 27.98
C ALA A 33 -2.45 -12.32 29.11
N LYS A 34 -1.79 -12.02 30.24
CA LYS A 34 -1.78 -12.90 31.43
C LYS A 34 -3.16 -13.07 32.05
N ALA A 35 -3.95 -12.00 32.14
CA ALA A 35 -5.32 -12.05 32.64
C ALA A 35 -6.22 -12.96 31.78
N ALA A 36 -5.94 -13.04 30.47
CA ALA A 36 -6.59 -13.97 29.55
C ALA A 36 -5.97 -15.38 29.55
N GLY A 37 -4.98 -15.66 30.42
CA GLY A 37 -4.33 -16.96 30.57
C GLY A 37 -3.22 -17.26 29.56
N ALA A 38 -2.75 -16.27 28.80
CA ALA A 38 -1.72 -16.50 27.80
C ALA A 38 -0.32 -16.71 28.42
N THR A 39 0.44 -17.62 27.82
CA THR A 39 1.83 -17.96 28.21
C THR A 39 2.87 -17.50 27.18
N LEU A 40 2.42 -16.91 26.07
CA LEU A 40 3.23 -16.20 25.08
C LEU A 40 2.57 -14.87 24.72
N ARG A 41 3.33 -13.77 24.71
CA ARG A 41 2.91 -12.45 24.21
C ARG A 41 3.86 -11.95 23.12
N VAL A 42 3.29 -11.61 21.96
CA VAL A 42 4.00 -11.01 20.82
C VAL A 42 3.61 -9.54 20.67
N GLY A 43 4.60 -8.64 20.70
CA GLY A 43 4.41 -7.19 20.53
C GLY A 43 4.86 -6.66 19.18
N PRO A 44 4.48 -5.43 18.77
CA PRO A 44 4.88 -4.85 17.49
C PRO A 44 6.40 -4.66 17.31
N GLU A 45 6.81 -4.42 16.07
CA GLU A 45 8.21 -4.16 15.69
C GLU A 45 8.74 -2.86 16.33
N LEU A 46 9.92 -2.86 16.97
CA LEU A 46 10.50 -1.66 17.60
C LEU A 46 9.55 -0.95 18.61
N GLU A 47 8.66 -1.69 19.27
CA GLU A 47 7.63 -1.13 20.15
C GLU A 47 8.16 -0.27 21.32
N ILE A 48 9.37 -0.52 21.84
CA ILE A 48 9.92 0.30 22.95
C ILE A 48 10.10 1.77 22.53
N CYS A 49 10.71 2.00 21.36
CA CYS A 49 10.97 3.35 20.87
C CYS A 49 9.87 3.89 19.95
N GLY A 50 9.00 3.03 19.41
CA GLY A 50 8.15 3.34 18.26
C GLY A 50 8.88 3.04 16.94
N TYR A 51 8.11 2.74 15.89
CA TYR A 51 8.69 2.35 14.60
C TYR A 51 9.28 3.54 13.84
N SER A 52 8.57 4.66 13.77
CA SER A 52 8.92 5.81 12.94
C SER A 52 9.86 6.82 13.63
N CYS A 53 10.91 6.35 14.31
CA CYS A 53 11.93 7.25 14.89
C CYS A 53 12.85 7.89 13.85
N LEU A 54 12.87 7.39 12.60
CA LEU A 54 13.64 7.95 11.49
C LEU A 54 15.13 8.16 11.85
N ASP A 55 15.68 9.35 11.61
CA ASP A 55 17.10 9.63 11.84
C ASP A 55 17.49 9.63 13.33
N HIS A 56 16.53 9.59 14.27
CA HIS A 56 16.85 9.36 15.68
C HIS A 56 17.48 7.97 15.92
N PHE A 57 17.34 7.01 14.99
CA PHE A 57 18.11 5.76 15.04
C PHE A 57 19.62 5.96 14.90
N PHE A 58 20.11 7.14 14.53
CA PHE A 58 21.54 7.46 14.56
C PHE A 58 22.02 7.98 15.92
N GLU A 59 21.10 8.32 16.82
CA GLU A 59 21.40 8.90 18.13
C GLU A 59 21.63 7.77 19.15
N ALA A 60 22.74 7.83 19.89
CA ALA A 60 23.09 6.79 20.86
C ALA A 60 22.10 6.74 22.03
N ASP A 61 21.52 7.89 22.40
CA ASP A 61 20.54 8.04 23.46
C ASP A 61 19.32 7.16 23.23
N LEU A 62 18.88 7.00 21.98
CA LEU A 62 17.77 6.12 21.63
C LEU A 62 18.02 4.68 22.12
N TYR A 63 19.23 4.15 21.91
CA TYR A 63 19.60 2.81 22.35
C TYR A 63 19.71 2.71 23.86
N LEU A 64 20.28 3.73 24.51
CA LEU A 64 20.37 3.81 25.96
C LEU A 64 18.97 3.73 26.59
N HIS A 65 18.05 4.58 26.14
CA HIS A 65 16.70 4.64 26.67
C HIS A 65 15.92 3.35 26.38
N CYS A 66 16.13 2.71 25.23
CA CYS A 66 15.54 1.39 24.99
C CYS A 66 15.99 0.34 26.01
N TRP A 67 17.28 0.33 26.37
CA TRP A 67 17.81 -0.57 27.40
C TRP A 67 17.28 -0.23 28.80
N GLU A 68 17.14 1.05 29.13
CA GLU A 68 16.55 1.50 30.39
C GLU A 68 15.08 1.05 30.52
N MET A 69 14.30 1.20 29.45
CA MET A 69 12.91 0.76 29.39
C MET A 69 12.80 -0.77 29.47
N LEU A 70 13.67 -1.51 28.77
CA LEU A 70 13.71 -2.97 28.91
C LEU A 70 14.05 -3.37 30.35
N CYS A 71 14.98 -2.68 31.03
CA CYS A 71 15.29 -2.95 32.43
C CYS A 71 14.08 -2.76 33.36
N ILE A 72 13.20 -1.80 33.08
CA ILE A 72 11.95 -1.62 33.83
C ILE A 72 11.06 -2.85 33.65
N ILE A 73 10.87 -3.31 32.41
CA ILE A 73 10.04 -4.49 32.11
C ILE A 73 10.62 -5.75 32.78
N LEU A 74 11.94 -5.97 32.67
CA LEU A 74 12.62 -7.15 33.23
C LEU A 74 12.62 -7.18 34.78
N LYS A 75 12.54 -6.02 35.44
CA LYS A 75 12.46 -5.92 36.91
C LYS A 75 11.05 -6.09 37.44
N ASP A 76 10.03 -5.86 36.61
CA ASP A 76 8.64 -5.95 37.00
C ASP A 76 8.18 -7.42 37.06
N ARG A 77 8.10 -7.95 38.29
CA ARG A 77 7.65 -9.31 38.56
C ARG A 77 6.22 -9.59 38.11
N SER A 78 5.40 -8.55 37.89
CA SER A 78 4.07 -8.74 37.30
C SER A 78 4.14 -9.18 35.83
N CYS A 79 5.29 -9.04 35.17
CA CYS A 79 5.57 -9.53 33.82
C CYS A 79 6.15 -10.95 33.76
N ASP A 80 6.41 -11.60 34.90
CA ASP A 80 6.94 -12.99 34.96
C ASP A 80 5.84 -14.02 34.64
N GLY A 81 6.20 -15.27 34.34
CA GLY A 81 5.30 -16.39 34.06
C GLY A 81 4.71 -16.39 32.64
N ILE A 82 5.30 -15.62 31.72
CA ILE A 82 4.90 -15.51 30.32
C ILE A 82 6.14 -15.25 29.46
N LEU A 83 6.23 -15.92 28.30
CA LEU A 83 7.28 -15.66 27.32
C LEU A 83 6.96 -14.38 26.55
N LEU A 84 7.91 -13.45 26.52
CA LEU A 84 7.74 -12.12 25.94
C LEU A 84 8.59 -11.99 24.67
N ASP A 85 7.97 -11.55 23.58
CA ASP A 85 8.66 -11.08 22.38
C ASP A 85 8.49 -9.55 22.27
N ILE A 86 9.60 -8.81 22.45
CA ILE A 86 9.63 -7.34 22.54
C ILE A 86 10.53 -6.74 21.46
N GLY A 87 10.07 -5.68 20.81
CA GLY A 87 10.83 -4.99 19.74
C GLY A 87 11.64 -3.79 20.24
N MET A 88 12.95 -3.77 19.95
CA MET A 88 13.82 -2.59 20.13
C MET A 88 15.07 -2.66 19.25
N PRO A 89 15.73 -1.54 18.94
CA PRO A 89 16.97 -1.57 18.19
C PRO A 89 18.16 -1.91 19.10
N VAL A 90 19.15 -2.62 18.57
CA VAL A 90 20.36 -3.03 19.30
C VAL A 90 21.61 -2.72 18.48
N MET A 91 22.62 -2.15 19.13
CA MET A 91 23.94 -2.01 18.55
C MET A 91 24.81 -3.22 18.88
N HIS A 92 25.29 -3.93 17.86
CA HIS A 92 26.23 -5.04 18.00
C HIS A 92 27.42 -4.86 17.06
N ARG A 93 28.64 -4.95 17.59
CA ARG A 93 29.89 -4.70 16.84
C ARG A 93 29.86 -3.37 16.04
N ASN A 94 29.37 -2.31 16.67
CA ASN A 94 29.15 -0.98 16.07
C ASN A 94 28.14 -0.93 14.90
N ASN A 95 27.36 -1.99 14.67
CA ASN A 95 26.28 -2.01 13.69
C ASN A 95 24.93 -1.93 14.38
N ARG A 96 23.99 -1.19 13.79
CA ARG A 96 22.64 -1.01 14.30
C ARG A 96 21.72 -2.05 13.68
N PHE A 97 21.04 -2.82 14.52
CA PHE A 97 20.09 -3.84 14.11
C PHE A 97 18.70 -3.51 14.65
N ASN A 98 17.68 -3.81 13.85
CA ASN A 98 16.30 -3.89 14.31
C ASN A 98 16.11 -5.28 14.92
N CYS A 99 15.79 -5.37 16.21
CA CYS A 99 15.81 -6.63 16.95
C CYS A 99 14.50 -6.94 17.66
N ARG A 100 14.32 -8.24 17.85
CA ARG A 100 13.38 -8.87 18.78
C ARG A 100 14.16 -9.32 20.01
N ILE A 101 13.69 -9.01 21.20
CA ILE A 101 14.28 -9.42 22.47
C ILE A 101 13.31 -10.40 23.11
N ILE A 102 13.70 -11.68 23.14
CA ILE A 102 12.89 -12.73 23.73
C ILE A 102 13.25 -12.85 25.21
N CYS A 103 12.27 -12.63 26.08
CA CYS A 103 12.46 -12.58 27.52
C CYS A 103 11.53 -13.55 28.26
N LEU A 104 12.01 -14.08 29.38
CA LEU A 104 11.23 -14.92 30.30
C LEU A 104 11.72 -14.64 31.73
N ASP A 105 10.79 -14.40 32.66
CA ASP A 105 11.05 -14.24 34.10
C ASP A 105 12.18 -13.26 34.45
N GLY A 106 12.18 -12.12 33.77
CA GLY A 106 13.19 -11.06 33.92
C GLY A 106 14.56 -11.38 33.29
N LYS A 107 14.66 -12.43 32.48
CA LYS A 107 15.89 -12.82 31.75
C LYS A 107 15.70 -12.74 30.25
N ILE A 108 16.75 -12.31 29.54
CA ILE A 108 16.82 -12.35 28.09
C ILE A 108 17.28 -13.75 27.66
N LEU A 109 16.52 -14.41 26.80
CA LEU A 109 16.84 -15.70 26.20
C LEU A 109 17.58 -15.53 24.87
N LEU A 110 17.10 -14.62 24.01
CA LEU A 110 17.62 -14.41 22.65
C LEU A 110 17.42 -12.97 22.19
N ILE A 111 18.42 -12.43 21.49
CA ILE A 111 18.28 -11.21 20.68
C ILE A 111 18.24 -11.64 19.20
N ARG A 112 17.10 -11.51 18.53
CA ARG A 112 16.95 -11.87 17.10
C ARG A 112 16.95 -10.60 16.23
N PRO A 113 18.04 -10.29 15.51
CA PRO A 113 18.08 -9.18 14.57
C PRO A 113 17.34 -9.51 13.28
N LYS A 114 16.71 -8.53 12.64
CA LYS A 114 16.00 -8.65 11.36
C LYS A 114 16.96 -9.02 10.22
N LEU A 115 16.58 -10.01 9.42
CA LEU A 115 17.32 -10.53 8.27
C LEU A 115 17.03 -9.72 7.00
N TRP A 116 15.75 -9.41 6.76
CA TRP A 116 15.30 -8.74 5.54
C TRP A 116 14.68 -7.40 5.89
N LEU A 117 15.34 -6.31 5.48
CA LEU A 117 14.91 -4.95 5.78
C LEU A 117 13.97 -4.39 4.71
N ALA A 118 12.93 -3.67 5.14
CA ALA A 118 12.01 -2.99 4.24
C ALA A 118 12.64 -1.71 3.67
N ASN A 119 12.67 -1.56 2.34
CA ASN A 119 13.33 -0.43 1.67
C ASN A 119 12.62 0.04 0.39
N ASP A 120 11.28 -0.04 0.35
CA ASP A 120 10.44 0.49 -0.73
C ASP A 120 9.31 1.38 -0.17
N GLY A 121 8.78 2.28 -1.02
CA GLY A 121 7.68 3.17 -0.68
C GLY A 121 8.03 4.09 0.48
N ASN A 122 7.31 3.96 1.59
CA ASN A 122 7.57 4.75 2.81
C ASN A 122 8.71 4.16 3.65
N TYR A 123 9.06 2.90 3.45
CA TYR A 123 10.08 2.20 4.25
C TYR A 123 11.49 2.48 3.74
N ARG A 124 12.41 2.72 4.67
CA ARG A 124 13.83 2.99 4.39
C ARG A 124 14.74 2.44 5.48
N GLU A 125 14.45 1.23 5.96
CA GLU A 125 15.17 0.66 7.09
C GLU A 125 16.67 0.55 6.85
N MET A 126 17.10 0.30 5.60
CA MET A 126 18.53 0.23 5.24
C MET A 126 19.27 1.57 5.40
N ARG A 127 18.56 2.69 5.57
CA ARG A 127 19.18 3.96 5.97
C ARG A 127 19.72 3.87 7.40
N HIS A 128 19.01 3.17 8.28
CA HIS A 128 19.23 3.19 9.72
C HIS A 128 19.89 1.90 10.24
N PHE A 129 19.49 0.76 9.69
CA PHE A 129 19.85 -0.58 10.15
C PHE A 129 20.63 -1.37 9.10
N ILE A 130 21.39 -2.35 9.60
CA ILE A 130 22.08 -3.35 8.79
C ILE A 130 21.32 -4.68 8.90
N PRO A 131 21.04 -5.39 7.79
CA PRO A 131 20.44 -6.71 7.87
C PRO A 131 21.40 -7.70 8.52
N TRP A 132 20.86 -8.66 9.27
CA TRP A 132 21.66 -9.79 9.71
C TRP A 132 21.85 -10.79 8.55
N VAL A 133 23.03 -10.78 7.95
CA VAL A 133 23.33 -11.50 6.69
C VAL A 133 23.70 -12.97 6.87
N ALA A 134 23.70 -13.50 8.10
CA ALA A 134 24.09 -14.87 8.39
C ALA A 134 22.90 -15.70 8.92
N PRO A 135 22.03 -16.23 8.02
CA PRO A 135 20.94 -17.11 8.42
C PRO A 135 21.44 -18.31 9.22
N ARG A 136 20.69 -18.72 10.24
CA ARG A 136 21.02 -19.80 11.20
C ARG A 136 22.35 -19.62 11.95
N HIS A 137 22.92 -18.42 11.96
CA HIS A 137 24.14 -18.12 12.70
C HIS A 137 23.84 -17.33 13.97
N VAL A 138 24.55 -17.66 15.04
CA VAL A 138 24.43 -17.03 16.35
C VAL A 138 25.81 -16.61 16.84
N GLU A 139 25.86 -15.45 17.46
CA GLU A 139 27.03 -14.89 18.11
C GLU A 139 26.69 -14.54 19.57
N GLU A 140 27.73 -14.24 20.35
CA GLU A 140 27.58 -13.77 21.72
C GLU A 140 27.45 -12.24 21.76
N TYR A 141 26.37 -11.73 22.37
CA TYR A 141 26.14 -10.32 22.61
C TYR A 141 26.59 -9.91 24.01
N TYR A 142 27.40 -8.86 24.14
CA TYR A 142 27.78 -8.31 25.44
C TYR A 142 26.72 -7.35 25.95
N LEU A 143 26.10 -7.68 27.09
CA LEU A 143 25.04 -6.87 27.67
C LEU A 143 25.55 -5.55 28.28
N PRO A 144 24.77 -4.45 28.20
CA PRO A 144 25.02 -3.24 28.99
C PRO A 144 25.09 -3.55 30.49
N ARG A 145 25.86 -2.76 31.26
CA ARG A 145 26.06 -3.01 32.71
C ARG A 145 24.74 -3.11 33.48
N MET A 146 23.80 -2.20 33.21
CA MET A 146 22.47 -2.19 33.84
C MET A 146 21.67 -3.47 33.61
N VAL A 147 21.84 -4.13 32.46
CA VAL A 147 21.14 -5.38 32.14
C VAL A 147 21.88 -6.57 32.74
N ARG A 148 23.22 -6.54 32.79
CA ARG A 148 24.03 -7.61 33.40
C ARG A 148 23.67 -7.87 34.86
N GLU A 149 23.38 -6.81 35.62
CA GLU A 149 22.95 -6.92 37.01
C GLU A 149 21.64 -7.71 37.14
N ILE A 150 20.71 -7.52 36.21
CA ILE A 150 19.43 -8.24 36.17
C ILE A 150 19.64 -9.65 35.63
N GLN A 151 20.39 -9.80 34.53
CA GLN A 151 20.61 -11.07 33.84
C GLN A 151 21.44 -12.05 34.67
N GLY A 152 22.44 -11.58 35.41
CA GLY A 152 23.41 -12.40 36.13
C GLY A 152 24.52 -12.99 35.25
N THR A 153 24.51 -12.71 33.95
CA THR A 153 25.56 -13.11 32.99
C THR A 153 26.04 -11.89 32.21
N THR A 154 27.23 -12.00 31.62
CA THR A 154 27.80 -10.91 30.79
C THR A 154 27.32 -10.95 29.34
N LYS A 155 26.81 -12.09 28.89
CA LYS A 155 26.47 -12.36 27.50
C LYS A 155 25.16 -13.11 27.35
N VAL A 156 24.53 -12.93 26.20
CA VAL A 156 23.35 -13.64 25.69
C VAL A 156 23.51 -13.91 24.20
N PRO A 157 22.83 -14.92 23.62
CA PRO A 157 22.91 -15.17 22.19
C PRO A 157 22.24 -14.04 21.39
N ILE A 158 22.88 -13.64 20.29
CA ILE A 158 22.33 -12.77 19.23
C ILE A 158 22.46 -13.44 17.87
N GLY A 159 21.38 -13.47 17.10
CA GLY A 159 21.41 -14.02 15.74
C GLY A 159 20.14 -14.77 15.38
N ASP A 160 20.22 -15.60 14.36
CA ASP A 160 19.08 -16.34 13.80
C ASP A 160 18.94 -17.72 14.47
N ALA A 161 18.19 -17.75 15.58
CA ALA A 161 17.95 -18.93 16.41
C ALA A 161 16.45 -19.09 16.71
N VAL A 162 16.09 -20.24 17.28
CA VAL A 162 14.72 -20.57 17.71
C VAL A 162 14.70 -20.88 19.20
N ILE A 163 13.56 -20.65 19.85
CA ILE A 163 13.37 -20.95 21.28
C ILE A 163 12.71 -22.32 21.42
N SER A 164 13.34 -23.23 22.14
CA SER A 164 12.76 -24.53 22.48
C SER A 164 12.34 -24.54 23.94
N THR A 165 11.06 -24.77 24.13
CA THR A 165 10.39 -24.94 25.42
C THR A 165 10.21 -26.42 25.68
N ALA A 166 9.76 -26.79 26.88
CA ALA A 166 9.56 -28.20 27.25
C ALA A 166 8.51 -28.92 26.37
N ASP A 167 7.58 -28.17 25.78
CA ASP A 167 6.44 -28.70 25.02
C ASP A 167 6.37 -28.26 23.55
N THR A 168 7.03 -27.16 23.16
CA THR A 168 7.00 -26.65 21.78
C THR A 168 8.26 -25.90 21.35
N CYS A 169 8.29 -25.42 20.10
CA CYS A 169 9.36 -24.60 19.55
C CYS A 169 8.81 -23.37 18.82
N ILE A 170 9.42 -22.22 19.11
CA ILE A 170 8.98 -20.90 18.67
C ILE A 170 10.08 -20.26 17.83
N GLY A 171 9.72 -19.79 16.65
CA GLY A 171 10.57 -18.99 15.77
C GLY A 171 9.99 -17.59 15.65
N VAL A 172 10.87 -16.60 15.47
CA VAL A 172 10.44 -15.21 15.31
C VAL A 172 10.90 -14.65 13.98
N GLU A 173 9.99 -13.98 13.31
CA GLU A 173 10.13 -13.32 12.02
C GLU A 173 9.73 -11.85 12.20
N THR A 174 10.29 -10.94 11.41
CA THR A 174 9.98 -9.50 11.56
C THR A 174 9.42 -8.93 10.26
N CYS A 175 8.16 -8.49 10.29
CA CYS A 175 7.51 -7.68 9.26
C CYS A 175 7.75 -8.19 7.83
N GLU A 176 8.56 -7.45 7.05
CA GLU A 176 8.93 -7.72 5.65
C GLU A 176 9.42 -9.15 5.40
N GLU A 177 10.04 -9.81 6.39
CA GLU A 177 10.55 -11.17 6.24
C GLU A 177 9.46 -12.17 5.74
N LEU A 178 8.20 -12.00 6.17
CA LEU A 178 7.04 -12.78 5.69
C LEU A 178 6.83 -12.67 4.18
N PHE A 179 7.03 -11.47 3.63
CA PHE A 179 6.68 -11.12 2.26
C PHE A 179 7.79 -11.51 1.26
N THR A 180 8.96 -11.90 1.76
CA THR A 180 10.07 -12.35 0.93
C THR A 180 9.80 -13.74 0.32
N PRO A 181 10.27 -14.04 -0.91
CA PRO A 181 10.02 -15.34 -1.55
C PRO A 181 10.56 -16.55 -0.78
N GLN A 182 11.68 -16.38 -0.08
CA GLN A 182 12.28 -17.38 0.80
C GLN A 182 12.23 -16.90 2.25
N SER A 183 11.00 -16.78 2.76
CA SER A 183 10.74 -16.29 4.11
C SER A 183 11.33 -17.24 5.17
N PRO A 184 11.86 -16.71 6.29
CA PRO A 184 12.42 -17.49 7.41
C PRO A 184 11.48 -18.56 7.96
N HIS A 185 10.17 -18.29 8.01
CA HIS A 185 9.20 -19.28 8.52
C HIS A 185 9.21 -20.62 7.76
N ASN A 186 9.64 -20.65 6.48
CA ASN A 186 9.74 -21.90 5.71
C ASN A 186 10.80 -22.83 6.32
N ASP A 187 12.02 -22.32 6.52
CA ASP A 187 13.14 -23.08 7.06
C ASP A 187 12.95 -23.40 8.56
N MET A 188 12.38 -22.46 9.32
CA MET A 188 11.98 -22.68 10.71
C MET A 188 10.97 -23.83 10.83
N SER A 189 9.96 -23.83 9.95
CA SER A 189 8.93 -24.87 9.94
C SER A 189 9.50 -26.25 9.60
N LEU A 190 10.46 -26.33 8.66
CA LEU A 190 11.19 -27.56 8.37
C LEU A 190 12.07 -28.04 9.54
N ASN A 191 12.48 -27.13 10.44
CA ASN A 191 13.19 -27.45 11.69
C ASN A 191 12.27 -27.77 12.88
N GLY A 192 10.97 -27.96 12.61
CA GLY A 192 9.99 -28.32 13.64
C GLY A 192 9.55 -27.16 14.53
N VAL A 193 9.76 -25.91 14.11
CA VAL A 193 9.13 -24.74 14.77
C VAL A 193 7.62 -24.80 14.57
N GLU A 194 6.85 -24.86 15.66
CA GLU A 194 5.39 -25.01 15.63
C GLU A 194 4.68 -23.66 15.69
N ILE A 195 5.29 -22.67 16.35
CA ILE A 195 4.75 -21.32 16.51
C ILE A 195 5.69 -20.31 15.85
N MET A 196 5.15 -19.48 14.96
CA MET A 196 5.84 -18.38 14.32
C MET A 196 5.28 -17.05 14.81
N ALA A 197 6.12 -16.23 15.43
CA ALA A 197 5.77 -14.87 15.84
C ALA A 197 6.25 -13.88 14.78
N ASN A 198 5.35 -13.04 14.27
CA ASN A 198 5.67 -11.93 13.38
C ASN A 198 5.32 -10.61 14.03
N SER A 199 6.35 -9.77 14.13
CA SER A 199 6.20 -8.43 14.68
C SER A 199 6.39 -7.41 13.58
N SER A 200 5.39 -6.55 13.41
CA SER A 200 5.30 -5.64 12.28
C SER A 200 5.17 -4.17 12.67
N GLY A 201 5.69 -3.30 11.80
CA GLY A 201 5.30 -1.90 11.64
C GLY A 201 4.70 -1.70 10.24
N SER A 202 3.55 -2.31 9.97
CA SER A 202 2.88 -2.24 8.67
C SER A 202 1.84 -1.13 8.65
N HIS A 203 2.12 -0.04 7.93
CA HIS A 203 1.19 1.08 7.79
C HIS A 203 -0.04 0.73 6.92
N HIS A 204 -1.13 1.45 7.17
CA HIS A 204 -2.37 1.45 6.41
C HIS A 204 -2.13 1.79 4.93
N THR A 205 -2.88 1.11 4.07
CA THR A 205 -3.12 1.52 2.68
C THR A 205 -4.53 1.03 2.36
N LEU A 206 -5.34 1.89 1.76
CA LEU A 206 -6.73 1.60 1.43
C LEU A 206 -6.81 0.29 0.63
N ARG A 207 -7.67 -0.64 1.06
CA ARG A 207 -7.87 -1.97 0.44
C ARG A 207 -6.66 -2.92 0.51
N LYS A 208 -5.71 -2.75 1.44
CA LYS A 208 -4.50 -3.62 1.54
C LYS A 208 -4.65 -4.81 2.51
N LEU A 209 -5.60 -4.74 3.45
CA LEU A 209 -5.68 -5.73 4.53
C LEU A 209 -5.92 -7.16 4.02
N ASP A 210 -6.70 -7.34 2.95
CA ASP A 210 -6.98 -8.63 2.33
C ASP A 210 -5.71 -9.35 1.84
N VAL A 211 -4.80 -8.62 1.20
CA VAL A 211 -3.50 -9.13 0.74
C VAL A 211 -2.66 -9.58 1.93
N ARG A 212 -2.61 -8.77 3.00
CA ARG A 212 -1.87 -9.10 4.24
C ARG A 212 -2.42 -10.38 4.87
N VAL A 213 -3.74 -10.46 5.09
CA VAL A 213 -4.41 -11.64 5.67
C VAL A 213 -4.12 -12.88 4.82
N SER A 214 -4.28 -12.77 3.49
CA SER A 214 -4.08 -13.88 2.57
C SER A 214 -2.66 -14.43 2.65
N LEU A 215 -1.64 -13.57 2.70
CA LEU A 215 -0.25 -14.03 2.78
C LEU A 215 0.07 -14.74 4.10
N ILE A 216 -0.44 -14.24 5.24
CA ILE A 216 -0.23 -14.91 6.53
C ILE A 216 -0.96 -16.26 6.57
N MET A 217 -2.19 -16.32 6.05
CA MET A 217 -2.94 -17.58 5.93
C MET A 217 -2.22 -18.58 5.03
N GLU A 218 -1.69 -18.16 3.88
CA GLU A 218 -0.96 -19.05 2.97
C GLU A 218 0.37 -19.55 3.57
N ALA A 219 1.06 -18.73 4.36
CA ALA A 219 2.30 -19.14 5.05
C ALA A 219 2.07 -20.37 5.95
N THR A 220 0.99 -20.38 6.72
CA THR A 220 0.62 -21.51 7.60
C THR A 220 -0.14 -22.62 6.87
N ARG A 221 -0.91 -22.31 5.82
CA ARG A 221 -1.55 -23.35 4.98
C ARG A 221 -0.50 -24.22 4.30
N LYS A 222 0.56 -23.60 3.77
CA LYS A 222 1.66 -24.31 3.11
C LYS A 222 2.53 -25.08 4.10
N ASN A 223 2.86 -24.48 5.24
CA ASN A 223 3.87 -25.03 6.15
C ASN A 223 3.29 -25.73 7.40
N GLY A 224 2.00 -25.58 7.69
CA GLY A 224 1.42 -25.87 9.01
C GLY A 224 1.98 -24.94 10.09
N GLY A 225 1.36 -24.93 11.27
CA GLY A 225 1.81 -24.16 12.42
C GLY A 225 0.85 -23.07 12.86
N VAL A 226 1.17 -22.50 14.00
CA VAL A 226 0.52 -21.32 14.57
C VAL A 226 1.31 -20.08 14.15
N TYR A 227 0.62 -19.04 13.71
CA TYR A 227 1.24 -17.77 13.34
C TYR A 227 0.57 -16.63 14.09
N LEU A 228 1.38 -15.89 14.86
CA LEU A 228 0.94 -14.70 15.57
C LEU A 228 1.46 -13.48 14.83
N TYR A 229 0.57 -12.56 14.50
CA TYR A 229 0.89 -11.30 13.86
C TYR A 229 0.60 -10.15 14.82
N ALA A 230 1.61 -9.35 15.16
CA ALA A 230 1.50 -8.12 15.94
C ALA A 230 1.83 -6.92 15.06
N ASN A 231 1.12 -5.80 15.25
CA ASN A 231 1.35 -4.59 14.45
C ASN A 231 1.08 -3.33 15.28
N HIS A 232 1.74 -2.23 14.96
CA HIS A 232 1.42 -0.92 15.54
C HIS A 232 -0.02 -0.51 15.22
N LEU A 233 -0.56 0.39 16.05
CA LEU A 233 -1.86 1.01 15.88
C LEU A 233 -1.71 2.53 15.97
N GLY A 234 -2.49 3.29 15.19
CA GLY A 234 -2.51 4.74 15.32
C GLY A 234 -1.45 5.48 14.50
N CYS A 235 -1.40 6.79 14.65
CA CYS A 235 -0.26 7.61 14.21
C CYS A 235 0.87 7.42 15.22
N ASP A 236 2.15 7.39 14.82
CA ASP A 236 3.30 7.31 15.74
C ASP A 236 4.26 8.51 15.64
N GLY A 237 3.89 9.56 14.89
CA GLY A 237 4.68 10.80 14.77
C GLY A 237 4.94 11.29 13.36
N ASP A 238 4.53 10.55 12.32
CA ASP A 238 4.60 10.98 10.91
C ASP A 238 3.20 10.89 10.27
N ARG A 239 3.11 11.13 8.96
CA ARG A 239 1.91 11.05 8.12
C ARG A 239 1.34 9.64 7.93
N LEU A 240 1.97 8.63 8.53
CA LEU A 240 1.52 7.24 8.44
C LEU A 240 0.51 6.96 9.55
N TYR A 241 -0.44 6.09 9.25
CA TYR A 241 -1.30 5.48 10.24
C TYR A 241 -1.04 3.97 10.20
N PHE A 242 -0.80 3.35 11.35
CA PHE A 242 -0.69 1.90 11.47
C PHE A 242 -2.05 1.32 11.85
N ASP A 243 -2.49 0.33 11.09
CA ASP A 243 -3.86 -0.16 11.12
C ASP A 243 -4.04 -1.42 11.97
N GLY A 244 -3.16 -1.65 12.94
CA GLY A 244 -3.28 -2.75 13.90
C GLY A 244 -3.58 -4.09 13.23
N SER A 245 -4.75 -4.65 13.55
CA SER A 245 -5.23 -5.93 13.02
C SER A 245 -4.29 -7.07 13.41
N ALA A 246 -3.97 -7.17 14.70
CA ALA A 246 -3.22 -8.31 15.25
C ALA A 246 -4.01 -9.62 15.01
N MET A 247 -3.34 -10.71 14.65
CA MET A 247 -4.02 -11.95 14.23
C MET A 247 -3.35 -13.20 14.79
N ILE A 248 -4.15 -14.24 15.02
CA ILE A 248 -3.67 -15.59 15.31
C ILE A 248 -4.27 -16.53 14.27
N ILE A 249 -3.41 -17.28 13.59
CA ILE A 249 -3.78 -18.21 12.52
C ILE A 249 -3.19 -19.59 12.81
N VAL A 250 -3.96 -20.64 12.57
CA VAL A 250 -3.55 -22.04 12.77
C VAL A 250 -3.78 -22.80 11.47
N ASN A 251 -2.73 -23.35 10.87
CA ASN A 251 -2.81 -24.20 9.67
C ASN A 251 -3.61 -23.58 8.49
N GLY A 252 -3.55 -22.26 8.33
CA GLY A 252 -4.28 -21.52 7.29
C GLY A 252 -5.69 -21.06 7.68
N ASN A 253 -6.10 -21.27 8.94
CA ASN A 253 -7.39 -20.82 9.48
C ASN A 253 -7.18 -19.67 10.47
N LEU A 254 -7.88 -18.56 10.27
CA LEU A 254 -7.88 -17.43 11.21
C LEU A 254 -8.70 -17.81 12.46
N VAL A 255 -8.13 -17.66 13.66
CA VAL A 255 -8.81 -17.99 14.93
C VAL A 255 -8.99 -16.77 15.85
N ALA A 256 -8.21 -15.71 15.65
CA ALA A 256 -8.40 -14.42 16.33
C ALA A 256 -7.96 -13.26 15.43
N GLN A 257 -8.68 -12.14 15.48
CA GLN A 257 -8.39 -10.92 14.74
C GLN A 257 -8.76 -9.68 15.57
N GLY A 258 -7.78 -8.82 15.83
CA GLY A 258 -7.93 -7.54 16.51
C GLY A 258 -8.60 -6.49 15.64
N ASN A 259 -8.74 -5.27 16.18
CA ASN A 259 -9.35 -4.18 15.44
C ASN A 259 -8.36 -3.57 14.44
N GLN A 260 -8.84 -3.22 13.25
CA GLN A 260 -8.03 -2.47 12.29
C GLN A 260 -7.94 -0.98 12.70
N PHE A 261 -9.05 -0.44 13.22
CA PHE A 261 -9.17 0.92 13.69
C PHE A 261 -9.90 0.90 15.03
N THR A 262 -9.27 1.42 16.07
CA THR A 262 -9.88 1.68 17.39
C THR A 262 -9.22 2.94 17.97
N LEU A 263 -9.78 3.50 19.04
CA LEU A 263 -9.14 4.55 19.85
C LEU A 263 -8.46 3.99 21.11
N ASP A 264 -8.47 2.68 21.30
CA ASP A 264 -7.72 2.04 22.38
C ASP A 264 -6.21 2.20 22.16
N ASP A 265 -5.47 2.44 23.26
CA ASP A 265 -4.01 2.52 23.22
C ASP A 265 -3.37 1.12 23.22
N VAL A 266 -4.10 0.10 23.70
CA VAL A 266 -3.64 -1.29 23.85
C VAL A 266 -4.78 -2.25 23.47
N ASP A 267 -4.68 -2.86 22.29
CA ASP A 267 -5.58 -3.90 21.79
C ASP A 267 -4.87 -5.27 21.84
N VAL A 268 -5.41 -6.23 22.59
CA VAL A 268 -4.82 -7.57 22.77
C VAL A 268 -5.82 -8.62 22.33
N VAL A 269 -5.37 -9.55 21.48
CA VAL A 269 -6.15 -10.72 21.09
C VAL A 269 -5.46 -12.00 21.54
N THR A 270 -6.26 -12.95 22.00
CA THR A 270 -5.79 -14.25 22.47
C THR A 270 -6.50 -15.38 21.75
N ALA A 271 -5.83 -16.53 21.68
CA ALA A 271 -6.43 -17.77 21.23
C ALA A 271 -5.83 -18.95 21.97
N VAL A 272 -6.67 -19.96 22.20
CA VAL A 272 -6.21 -21.28 22.63
C VAL A 272 -5.92 -22.07 21.37
N VAL A 273 -4.69 -22.57 21.23
CA VAL A 273 -4.23 -23.32 20.06
C VAL A 273 -3.85 -24.73 20.47
N ASP A 274 -4.10 -25.70 19.59
CA ASP A 274 -3.74 -27.10 19.79
C ASP A 274 -2.47 -27.44 18.98
N LEU A 275 -1.39 -27.73 19.68
CA LEU A 275 -0.12 -28.10 19.06
C LEU A 275 -0.18 -29.47 18.38
N GLU A 276 -1.04 -30.38 18.85
CA GLU A 276 -1.24 -31.68 18.17
C GLU A 276 -1.95 -31.52 16.82
N GLU A 277 -2.77 -30.48 16.65
CA GLU A 277 -3.33 -30.12 15.34
C GLU A 277 -2.21 -29.73 14.36
N VAL A 278 -1.19 -29.01 14.81
CA VAL A 278 -0.01 -28.67 13.99
C VAL A 278 0.80 -29.91 13.64
N ARG A 279 1.08 -30.77 14.62
CA ARG A 279 1.87 -32.01 14.44
C ARG A 279 1.19 -32.94 13.45
N SER A 280 -0.11 -33.15 13.61
CA SER A 280 -0.93 -33.97 12.71
C SER A 280 -1.03 -33.36 11.31
N TYR A 281 -1.21 -32.05 11.18
CA TYR A 281 -1.20 -31.37 9.87
C TYR A 281 0.11 -31.58 9.10
N ARG A 282 1.24 -31.69 9.82
CA ARG A 282 2.58 -31.84 9.25
C ARG A 282 3.00 -33.30 8.99
N CYS A 283 2.11 -34.29 9.14
CA CYS A 283 2.45 -35.72 9.06
C CYS A 283 2.82 -36.23 7.64
N THR A 284 2.75 -35.40 6.61
CA THR A 284 3.00 -35.83 5.22
C THR A 284 4.47 -36.23 4.99
N PRO A 285 4.77 -37.45 4.48
CA PRO A 285 6.16 -37.93 4.34
C PRO A 285 7.06 -37.08 3.45
N SER A 286 6.53 -36.48 2.37
CA SER A 286 7.30 -35.63 1.46
C SER A 286 7.83 -34.36 2.14
N ARG A 287 7.11 -33.86 3.16
CA ARG A 287 7.58 -32.78 4.02
C ARG A 287 8.72 -33.27 4.92
N GLY A 288 8.57 -34.43 5.55
CA GLY A 288 9.61 -35.05 6.37
C GLY A 288 10.94 -35.23 5.63
N HIS A 289 10.90 -35.67 4.37
CA HIS A 289 12.11 -35.75 3.53
C HIS A 289 12.82 -34.40 3.31
N GLN A 290 12.07 -33.30 3.23
CA GLN A 290 12.64 -31.95 3.11
C GLN A 290 13.21 -31.48 4.45
N ALA A 291 12.49 -31.74 5.54
CA ALA A 291 12.92 -31.41 6.90
C ALA A 291 14.29 -32.04 7.22
N MET A 292 14.49 -33.32 6.89
CA MET A 292 15.77 -34.02 7.09
C MET A 292 16.94 -33.48 6.27
N LYS A 293 16.68 -32.65 5.25
CA LYS A 293 17.70 -32.02 4.40
C LYS A 293 17.89 -30.53 4.71
N ALA A 294 17.04 -29.95 5.55
CA ALA A 294 17.07 -28.53 5.85
C ALA A 294 18.30 -28.19 6.71
N GLY A 295 18.80 -26.96 6.57
CA GLY A 295 19.84 -26.45 7.46
C GLY A 295 19.31 -26.33 8.89
N VAL A 296 20.13 -26.69 9.87
CA VAL A 296 19.71 -26.78 11.28
C VAL A 296 19.76 -25.40 11.96
N TYR A 297 18.71 -25.06 12.70
CA TYR A 297 18.71 -23.88 13.58
C TYR A 297 19.35 -24.18 14.94
N THR A 298 20.12 -23.23 15.45
CA THR A 298 20.51 -23.22 16.87
C THR A 298 19.25 -23.06 17.73
N ARG A 299 19.11 -23.91 18.75
CA ARG A 299 17.97 -23.92 19.67
C ARG A 299 18.42 -23.35 21.01
N VAL A 300 17.73 -22.31 21.49
CA VAL A 300 17.89 -21.78 22.85
C VAL A 300 16.87 -22.50 23.72
N GLU A 301 17.34 -23.33 24.64
CA GLU A 301 16.49 -24.19 25.46
C GLU A 301 16.03 -23.49 26.75
N THR A 302 14.80 -23.76 27.15
CA THR A 302 14.22 -23.35 28.44
C THR A 302 13.26 -24.42 28.94
N GLU A 303 13.23 -24.60 30.27
CA GLU A 303 12.32 -25.54 30.95
C GLU A 303 10.87 -25.03 31.02
N PHE A 304 10.62 -23.79 30.54
CA PHE A 304 9.26 -23.24 30.48
C PHE A 304 8.36 -24.07 29.56
N SER A 305 7.07 -24.15 29.89
CA SER A 305 6.05 -24.84 29.12
C SER A 305 4.96 -23.82 28.76
N LEU A 306 4.53 -23.80 27.50
CA LEU A 306 3.42 -22.92 27.08
C LEU A 306 2.05 -23.50 27.46
N SER A 307 1.94 -24.81 27.52
CA SER A 307 0.80 -25.57 28.03
C SER A 307 0.98 -25.91 29.51
N SER A 308 -0.08 -26.41 30.14
CA SER A 308 -0.01 -26.88 31.53
C SER A 308 -0.80 -28.16 31.69
N ASP A 309 -0.33 -29.08 32.55
CA ASP A 309 -1.02 -30.34 32.85
C ASP A 309 -2.46 -30.14 33.34
N ILE A 310 -2.71 -29.04 34.05
CA ILE A 310 -4.05 -28.67 34.51
C ILE A 310 -4.91 -28.23 33.32
N GLY A 311 -4.36 -27.41 32.43
CA GLY A 311 -5.04 -26.94 31.22
C GLY A 311 -5.40 -28.07 30.25
N ASP A 312 -4.48 -29.00 30.02
CA ASP A 312 -4.73 -30.16 29.14
C ASP A 312 -5.82 -31.10 29.70
N ARG A 313 -6.04 -31.10 31.02
CA ARG A 313 -7.10 -31.87 31.69
C ARG A 313 -8.39 -31.08 31.90
N ASP A 314 -8.38 -29.77 31.64
CA ASP A 314 -9.57 -28.94 31.77
C ASP A 314 -10.48 -29.11 30.56
N THR A 315 -11.51 -29.94 30.71
CA THR A 315 -12.53 -30.18 29.67
C THR A 315 -13.29 -28.94 29.18
N ARG A 316 -13.14 -27.79 29.86
CA ARG A 316 -13.72 -26.50 29.44
C ARG A 316 -12.80 -25.74 28.49
N LEU A 317 -11.49 -26.00 28.54
CA LEU A 317 -10.51 -25.41 27.65
C LEU A 317 -10.58 -26.14 26.30
N ARG A 318 -10.78 -25.39 25.22
CA ARG A 318 -10.88 -25.93 23.87
C ARG A 318 -10.17 -25.01 22.89
N PRO A 319 -9.69 -25.54 21.74
CA PRO A 319 -9.12 -24.71 20.70
C PRO A 319 -10.11 -23.62 20.26
N SER A 320 -9.60 -22.43 20.01
CA SER A 320 -10.42 -21.31 19.53
C SER A 320 -11.06 -21.66 18.18
N PRO A 321 -12.35 -21.33 17.97
CA PRO A 321 -13.03 -21.63 16.72
C PRO A 321 -12.46 -20.79 15.57
N VAL A 322 -12.56 -21.33 14.36
CA VAL A 322 -12.23 -20.60 13.13
C VAL A 322 -13.21 -19.45 12.93
N ILE A 323 -12.68 -18.28 12.59
CA ILE A 323 -13.46 -17.08 12.27
C ILE A 323 -13.22 -16.64 10.82
N GLN A 324 -14.18 -15.93 10.24
CA GLN A 324 -13.97 -15.29 8.94
C GLN A 324 -13.23 -13.96 9.12
N PRO A 325 -12.29 -13.62 8.23
CA PRO A 325 -11.64 -12.32 8.26
C PRO A 325 -12.65 -11.17 8.13
N ARG A 326 -12.53 -10.18 9.01
CA ARG A 326 -13.32 -8.94 8.99
C ARG A 326 -12.62 -7.90 8.14
N TYR A 327 -13.34 -7.35 7.15
CA TYR A 327 -12.91 -6.27 6.28
C TYR A 327 -13.94 -5.14 6.29
N TYR A 328 -13.46 -3.91 6.13
CA TYR A 328 -14.32 -2.75 5.94
C TYR A 328 -14.55 -2.48 4.44
N SER A 329 -15.67 -1.84 4.11
CA SER A 329 -15.80 -1.24 2.78
C SER A 329 -14.79 -0.10 2.64
N PRO A 330 -14.34 0.26 1.42
CA PRO A 330 -13.38 1.34 1.22
C PRO A 330 -13.84 2.67 1.84
N GLU A 331 -15.13 2.97 1.82
CA GLU A 331 -15.71 4.20 2.37
C GLU A 331 -15.64 4.22 3.90
N ALA A 332 -15.95 3.08 4.54
CA ALA A 332 -15.82 2.93 5.98
C ALA A 332 -14.34 2.94 6.40
N GLU A 333 -13.45 2.33 5.63
CA GLU A 333 -12.01 2.36 5.85
C GLU A 333 -11.46 3.80 5.79
N ILE A 334 -11.92 4.63 4.84
CA ILE A 334 -11.61 6.07 4.79
C ILE A 334 -12.09 6.78 6.06
N ALA A 335 -13.34 6.56 6.46
CA ALA A 335 -13.94 7.20 7.64
C ALA A 335 -13.15 6.89 8.92
N LEU A 336 -12.78 5.62 9.11
CA LEU A 336 -12.10 5.11 10.29
C LEU A 336 -10.62 5.51 10.32
N SER A 337 -9.88 5.30 9.22
CA SER A 337 -8.44 5.61 9.14
C SER A 337 -8.18 7.11 9.34
N THR A 338 -8.94 7.96 8.66
CA THR A 338 -8.79 9.41 8.77
C THR A 338 -9.23 9.92 10.15
N GLY A 339 -10.32 9.38 10.70
CA GLY A 339 -10.83 9.76 12.02
C GLY A 339 -9.85 9.43 13.13
N CYS A 340 -9.33 8.19 13.15
CA CYS A 340 -8.33 7.78 14.14
C CYS A 340 -7.00 8.54 14.00
N TRP A 341 -6.56 8.82 12.77
CA TRP A 341 -5.32 9.57 12.54
C TRP A 341 -5.43 11.03 13.02
N LEU A 342 -6.56 11.69 12.75
CA LEU A 342 -6.85 13.03 13.28
C LEU A 342 -6.91 13.02 14.81
N TRP A 343 -7.56 12.03 15.43
CA TRP A 343 -7.60 11.95 16.90
C TRP A 343 -6.20 11.91 17.52
N ASP A 344 -5.31 11.06 16.99
CA ASP A 344 -3.94 10.97 17.47
C ASP A 344 -3.15 12.24 17.24
N TYR A 345 -3.28 12.85 16.07
CA TYR A 345 -2.62 14.12 15.78
C TYR A 345 -3.05 15.21 16.77
N LEU A 346 -4.36 15.37 16.99
CA LEU A 346 -4.90 16.40 17.88
C LEU A 346 -4.47 16.21 19.33
N ARG A 347 -4.64 14.98 19.86
CA ARG A 347 -4.36 14.74 21.27
C ARG A 347 -2.86 14.82 21.58
N ARG A 348 -1.99 14.50 20.63
CA ARG A 348 -0.52 14.50 20.79
C ARG A 348 0.14 15.83 20.44
N SER A 349 -0.43 16.62 19.54
CA SER A 349 0.08 17.97 19.21
C SER A 349 -0.10 18.96 20.37
N GLY A 350 -1.09 18.71 21.24
CA GLY A 350 -1.47 19.65 22.29
C GLY A 350 -2.22 20.89 21.79
N THR A 351 -2.63 20.91 20.51
CA THR A 351 -3.40 22.02 19.94
C THR A 351 -4.86 22.01 20.41
N ALA A 352 -5.56 23.14 20.25
CA ALA A 352 -6.92 23.32 20.75
C ALA A 352 -8.00 22.67 19.85
N GLY A 353 -7.64 22.33 18.61
CA GLY A 353 -8.57 21.82 17.61
C GLY A 353 -8.07 22.00 16.18
N TYR A 354 -9.02 22.02 15.26
CA TYR A 354 -8.82 22.14 13.82
C TYR A 354 -9.54 23.35 13.24
N LEU A 355 -8.98 23.88 12.15
CA LEU A 355 -9.62 24.83 11.25
C LEU A 355 -9.57 24.30 9.82
N VAL A 356 -10.68 24.32 9.09
CA VAL A 356 -10.69 24.07 7.63
C VAL A 356 -11.26 25.26 6.85
N PRO A 357 -10.60 25.70 5.77
CA PRO A 357 -11.21 26.52 4.73
C PRO A 357 -12.30 25.72 4.00
N LEU A 358 -13.56 25.96 4.36
CA LEU A 358 -14.70 25.22 3.82
C LEU A 358 -15.26 25.94 2.59
N SER A 359 -15.01 25.41 1.40
CA SER A 359 -15.33 26.07 0.13
C SER A 359 -16.73 25.78 -0.42
N GLY A 360 -17.46 24.80 0.13
CA GLY A 360 -18.70 24.30 -0.48
C GLY A 360 -18.47 23.34 -1.65
N GLY A 361 -17.21 22.95 -1.90
CA GLY A 361 -16.79 21.90 -2.82
C GLY A 361 -16.57 20.55 -2.12
N ILE A 362 -16.41 19.49 -2.91
CA ILE A 362 -16.41 18.11 -2.38
C ILE A 362 -15.17 17.76 -1.54
N ASP A 363 -13.99 18.32 -1.82
CA ASP A 363 -12.78 17.96 -1.08
C ASP A 363 -12.80 18.56 0.33
N SER A 364 -13.13 19.84 0.45
CA SER A 364 -13.28 20.49 1.78
C SER A 364 -14.45 19.90 2.57
N CYS A 365 -15.52 19.46 1.88
CA CYS A 365 -16.58 18.65 2.47
C CYS A 365 -16.05 17.32 3.02
N ALA A 366 -15.23 16.59 2.26
CA ALA A 366 -14.63 15.34 2.72
C ALA A 366 -13.73 15.56 3.94
N THR A 367 -12.87 16.58 3.93
CA THR A 367 -12.06 16.97 5.10
C THR A 367 -12.92 17.29 6.32
N ALA A 368 -14.05 17.99 6.16
CA ALA A 368 -14.97 18.23 7.28
C ALA A 368 -15.61 16.93 7.80
N MET A 369 -15.97 16.02 6.89
CA MET A 369 -16.55 14.73 7.24
C MET A 369 -15.55 13.78 7.92
N THR A 370 -14.25 13.86 7.62
CA THR A 370 -13.24 13.07 8.36
C THR A 370 -13.10 13.55 9.81
N VAL A 371 -13.17 14.86 10.06
CA VAL A 371 -13.21 15.41 11.44
C VAL A 371 -14.51 15.01 12.16
N PHE A 372 -15.63 15.01 11.47
CA PHE A 372 -16.89 14.52 12.07
C PHE A 372 -16.84 13.02 12.39
N SER A 373 -16.22 12.21 11.51
CA SER A 373 -15.94 10.79 11.74
C SER A 373 -15.06 10.58 12.99
N MET A 374 -14.03 11.41 13.18
CA MET A 374 -13.25 11.43 14.42
C MET A 374 -14.14 11.68 15.65
N CYS A 375 -15.05 12.66 15.58
CA CYS A 375 -15.94 12.99 16.69
C CYS A 375 -16.87 11.82 17.04
N GLN A 376 -17.39 11.10 16.04
CA GLN A 376 -18.18 9.88 16.24
C GLN A 376 -17.38 8.82 17.02
N LEU A 377 -16.17 8.52 16.57
CA LEU A 377 -15.31 7.52 17.21
C LEU A 377 -14.98 7.87 18.66
N VAL A 378 -14.77 9.15 18.95
CA VAL A 378 -14.48 9.63 20.31
C VAL A 378 -15.70 9.45 21.22
N ILE A 379 -16.89 9.82 20.75
CA ILE A 379 -18.12 9.64 21.52
C ILE A 379 -18.44 8.16 21.75
N ASP A 380 -18.25 7.31 20.73
CA ASP A 380 -18.39 5.86 20.87
C ASP A 380 -17.43 5.29 21.91
N ALA A 381 -16.16 5.73 21.91
CA ALA A 381 -15.17 5.30 22.89
C ALA A 381 -15.48 5.82 24.31
N ILE A 382 -16.02 7.04 24.45
CA ILE A 382 -16.50 7.58 25.74
C ILE A 382 -17.67 6.73 26.26
N ASN A 383 -18.63 6.41 25.41
CA ASN A 383 -19.78 5.57 25.75
C ASN A 383 -19.36 4.14 26.13
N ALA A 384 -18.28 3.64 25.51
CA ALA A 384 -17.65 2.36 25.87
C ALA A 384 -16.82 2.43 27.17
N GLY A 385 -16.67 3.60 27.79
CA GLY A 385 -15.95 3.77 29.06
C GLY A 385 -14.43 3.83 28.91
N ASN A 386 -13.89 4.16 27.75
CA ASN A 386 -12.44 4.26 27.55
C ASN A 386 -11.86 5.45 28.36
N SER A 387 -11.15 5.14 29.45
CA SER A 387 -10.64 6.14 30.40
C SER A 387 -9.64 7.11 29.80
N GLN A 388 -8.81 6.65 28.85
CA GLN A 388 -7.79 7.49 28.21
C GLN A 388 -8.45 8.49 27.25
N VAL A 389 -9.41 8.04 26.43
CA VAL A 389 -10.17 8.91 25.52
C VAL A 389 -10.98 9.92 26.33
N ILE A 390 -11.62 9.50 27.44
CA ILE A 390 -12.33 10.41 28.34
C ILE A 390 -11.39 11.50 28.89
N LYS A 391 -10.18 11.12 29.34
CA LYS A 391 -9.20 12.07 29.86
C LYS A 391 -8.74 13.06 28.80
N ASP A 392 -8.43 12.59 27.59
CA ASP A 392 -8.02 13.44 26.48
C ASP A 392 -9.15 14.35 26.01
N CYS A 393 -10.38 13.84 25.91
CA CYS A 393 -11.55 14.63 25.53
C CYS A 393 -11.82 15.75 26.55
N LYS A 394 -11.72 15.49 27.87
CA LYS A 394 -11.86 16.54 28.90
C LYS A 394 -10.85 17.68 28.72
N ARG A 395 -9.63 17.37 28.28
CA ARG A 395 -8.58 18.35 28.04
C ARG A 395 -8.82 19.15 26.75
N LEU A 396 -9.34 18.51 25.72
CA LEU A 396 -9.55 19.13 24.40
C LEU A 396 -10.85 19.95 24.35
N ALA A 397 -11.98 19.36 24.76
CA ALA A 397 -13.31 19.95 24.78
C ALA A 397 -13.51 20.86 26.01
N ASP A 398 -12.77 21.98 26.01
CA ASP A 398 -12.57 22.84 27.18
C ASP A 398 -13.45 24.11 27.19
N TYR A 399 -14.36 24.29 26.22
CA TYR A 399 -15.31 25.41 26.26
C TYR A 399 -16.45 25.18 27.25
N THR A 400 -16.67 23.94 27.67
CA THR A 400 -17.71 23.55 28.63
C THR A 400 -17.16 22.65 29.73
N LEU A 401 -17.73 22.72 30.93
CA LEU A 401 -17.34 21.84 32.04
C LEU A 401 -17.84 20.40 31.87
N GLU A 402 -18.95 20.22 31.15
CA GLU A 402 -19.49 18.90 30.85
C GLU A 402 -18.77 18.29 29.64
N LEU A 403 -18.59 16.97 29.71
CA LEU A 403 -18.16 16.18 28.57
C LEU A 403 -19.21 16.23 27.46
N PRO A 404 -18.81 16.39 26.19
CA PRO A 404 -19.71 16.27 25.06
C PRO A 404 -20.43 14.92 25.06
N LYS A 405 -21.75 14.94 24.86
CA LYS A 405 -22.62 13.75 24.80
C LYS A 405 -22.89 13.33 23.37
N THR A 406 -22.77 14.27 22.43
CA THR A 406 -23.00 14.04 21.00
C THR A 406 -21.76 14.38 20.16
N PRO A 407 -21.61 13.75 18.99
CA PRO A 407 -20.54 14.08 18.04
C PRO A 407 -20.55 15.55 17.64
N GLN A 408 -21.74 16.15 17.52
CA GLN A 408 -21.92 17.56 17.17
C GLN A 408 -21.43 18.49 18.28
N GLU A 409 -21.72 18.18 19.54
CA GLU A 409 -21.20 18.93 20.68
C GLU A 409 -19.66 18.89 20.71
N LEU A 410 -19.07 17.71 20.50
CA LEU A 410 -17.61 17.59 20.42
C LEU A 410 -17.06 18.35 19.21
N CYS A 411 -17.70 18.22 18.06
CA CYS A 411 -17.32 18.92 16.83
C CYS A 411 -17.30 20.44 17.03
N ASN A 412 -18.28 21.00 17.75
CA ASN A 412 -18.31 22.43 18.06
C ASN A 412 -17.10 22.90 18.88
N GLN A 413 -16.60 22.01 19.74
CA GLN A 413 -15.51 22.31 20.67
C GLN A 413 -14.16 22.24 19.97
N VAL A 414 -13.96 21.28 19.07
CA VAL A 414 -12.64 21.01 18.48
C VAL A 414 -12.53 21.37 17.00
N PHE A 415 -13.62 21.74 16.32
CA PHE A 415 -13.61 21.97 14.87
C PHE A 415 -14.22 23.31 14.47
N HIS A 416 -13.46 24.07 13.68
CA HIS A 416 -13.83 25.36 13.16
C HIS A 416 -13.81 25.32 11.63
N THR A 417 -14.82 25.89 11.01
CA THR A 417 -14.93 25.98 9.55
C THR A 417 -14.99 27.45 9.15
N ILE A 418 -14.29 27.82 8.09
CA ILE A 418 -14.31 29.19 7.58
C ILE A 418 -14.63 29.21 6.10
N TYR A 419 -15.70 29.89 5.71
CA TYR A 419 -15.99 30.22 4.32
C TYR A 419 -15.42 31.60 3.99
N MET A 420 -14.70 31.70 2.87
CA MET A 420 -14.00 32.92 2.44
C MET A 420 -14.43 33.28 1.02
N GLY A 421 -15.55 34.00 0.94
CA GLY A 421 -16.20 34.40 -0.30
C GLY A 421 -15.55 35.62 -0.96
N MET A 422 -15.91 35.82 -2.23
CA MET A 422 -15.71 37.06 -2.97
C MET A 422 -17.08 37.52 -3.47
N SER A 423 -17.51 38.72 -3.12
CA SER A 423 -18.88 39.19 -3.34
C SER A 423 -19.37 39.11 -4.80
N LYS A 424 -18.45 39.23 -5.78
CA LYS A 424 -18.77 39.21 -7.21
C LYS A 424 -18.51 37.88 -7.91
N GLN A 425 -17.77 36.96 -7.28
CA GLN A 425 -17.31 35.72 -7.90
C GLN A 425 -17.91 34.48 -7.24
N SER A 426 -18.12 34.51 -5.93
CA SER A 426 -18.64 33.39 -5.17
C SER A 426 -20.16 33.25 -5.30
N SER A 427 -20.61 32.03 -5.56
CA SER A 427 -22.04 31.73 -5.71
C SER A 427 -22.76 31.66 -4.35
N LYS A 428 -24.07 31.95 -4.35
CA LYS A 428 -24.89 31.79 -3.13
C LYS A 428 -25.01 30.33 -2.74
N GLU A 429 -24.91 29.45 -3.72
CA GLU A 429 -25.01 28.00 -3.60
C GLU A 429 -23.79 27.42 -2.87
N THR A 430 -22.55 27.81 -3.21
CA THR A 430 -21.35 27.32 -2.49
C THR A 430 -21.33 27.79 -1.05
N ARG A 431 -21.66 29.07 -0.80
CA ARG A 431 -21.78 29.66 0.54
C ARG A 431 -22.84 28.95 1.38
N GLY A 432 -24.03 28.73 0.82
CA GLY A 432 -25.12 28.01 1.47
C GLY A 432 -24.74 26.57 1.83
N ARG A 433 -24.14 25.83 0.89
CA ARG A 433 -23.67 24.45 1.14
C ARG A 433 -22.68 24.37 2.30
N ALA A 434 -21.71 25.28 2.36
CA ALA A 434 -20.73 25.32 3.45
C ALA A 434 -21.40 25.57 4.81
N GLN A 435 -22.34 26.51 4.85
CA GLN A 435 -23.09 26.82 6.07
C GLN A 435 -23.98 25.64 6.52
N ASP A 436 -24.68 25.00 5.59
CA ASP A 436 -25.57 23.87 5.88
C ASP A 436 -24.80 22.66 6.40
N LEU A 437 -23.66 22.34 5.80
CA LEU A 437 -22.79 21.27 6.28
C LEU A 437 -22.28 21.57 7.70
N SER A 438 -21.80 22.79 7.92
CA SER A 438 -21.29 23.20 9.24
C SER A 438 -22.36 23.09 10.33
N LYS A 439 -23.61 23.50 10.04
CA LYS A 439 -24.75 23.31 10.94
C LYS A 439 -25.04 21.83 11.21
N ALA A 440 -24.99 20.98 10.19
CA ALA A 440 -25.32 19.56 10.33
C ALA A 440 -24.29 18.79 11.18
N ILE A 441 -22.99 19.09 11.02
CA ILE A 441 -21.92 18.45 11.82
C ILE A 441 -21.68 19.13 13.17
N GLY A 442 -22.18 20.35 13.37
CA GLY A 442 -22.06 21.11 14.63
C GLY A 442 -20.77 21.94 14.77
N SER A 443 -19.97 22.11 13.73
CA SER A 443 -18.72 22.87 13.81
C SER A 443 -18.96 24.37 14.06
N TYR A 444 -17.97 25.07 14.62
CA TYR A 444 -18.03 26.53 14.74
C TYR A 444 -17.73 27.19 13.39
N HIS A 445 -18.74 27.86 12.80
CA HIS A 445 -18.62 28.45 11.47
C HIS A 445 -18.29 29.94 11.50
N VAL A 446 -17.35 30.36 10.67
CA VAL A 446 -17.13 31.74 10.30
C VAL A 446 -17.43 31.90 8.82
N ASP A 447 -18.25 32.90 8.49
CA ASP A 447 -18.58 33.26 7.12
C ASP A 447 -18.12 34.70 6.87
N LEU A 448 -17.18 34.90 5.94
CA LEU A 448 -16.61 36.21 5.62
C LEU A 448 -16.32 36.37 4.13
N ASP A 449 -16.15 37.62 3.73
CA ASP A 449 -15.74 38.02 2.38
C ASP A 449 -14.31 38.57 2.41
N ILE A 450 -13.48 38.21 1.43
CA ILE A 450 -12.07 38.62 1.34
C ILE A 450 -11.84 39.78 0.36
N ASP A 451 -12.91 40.40 -0.15
CA ASP A 451 -12.86 41.46 -1.16
C ASP A 451 -11.90 42.60 -0.78
N GLU A 452 -11.94 43.09 0.46
CA GLU A 452 -11.08 44.18 0.93
C GLU A 452 -9.59 43.81 0.89
N VAL A 453 -9.25 42.59 1.33
CA VAL A 453 -7.88 42.07 1.34
C VAL A 453 -7.38 41.87 -0.10
N TYR A 454 -8.25 41.32 -0.96
CA TYR A 454 -7.96 41.11 -2.37
C TYR A 454 -7.69 42.43 -3.10
N GLU A 455 -8.56 43.43 -2.95
CA GLU A 455 -8.40 44.73 -3.61
C GLU A 455 -7.18 45.47 -3.08
N ALA A 456 -6.91 45.42 -1.76
CA ALA A 456 -5.69 45.99 -1.19
C ALA A 456 -4.44 45.41 -1.85
N GLN A 457 -4.37 44.08 -2.03
CA GLN A 457 -3.24 43.42 -2.67
C GLN A 457 -3.16 43.72 -4.19
N LYS A 458 -4.29 43.73 -4.90
CA LYS A 458 -4.35 44.09 -6.33
C LYS A 458 -3.86 45.52 -6.55
N ASN A 459 -4.29 46.46 -5.70
CA ASN A 459 -3.97 47.88 -5.83
C ASN A 459 -2.48 48.21 -5.67
N LEU A 460 -1.67 47.31 -5.09
CA LEU A 460 -0.21 47.47 -5.11
C LEU A 460 0.35 47.43 -6.54
N VAL A 461 -0.16 46.53 -7.39
CA VAL A 461 0.26 46.43 -8.80
C VAL A 461 -0.15 47.70 -9.55
N VAL A 462 -1.40 48.14 -9.36
CA VAL A 462 -1.91 49.36 -9.99
C VAL A 462 -1.08 50.58 -9.58
N LYS A 463 -0.82 50.75 -8.29
CA LYS A 463 -0.15 51.94 -7.76
C LYS A 463 1.35 52.00 -8.07
N TYR A 464 2.06 50.87 -7.98
CA TYR A 464 3.53 50.86 -8.07
C TYR A 464 4.07 50.41 -9.43
N LEU A 465 3.26 49.73 -10.25
CA LEU A 465 3.66 49.29 -11.59
C LEU A 465 2.88 49.98 -12.72
N ASP A 466 1.94 50.90 -12.39
CA ASP A 466 1.08 51.61 -13.35
C ASP A 466 0.38 50.66 -14.33
N PHE A 467 -0.11 49.53 -13.79
CA PHE A 467 -0.70 48.46 -14.58
C PHE A 467 -1.97 47.94 -13.91
N ASP A 468 -3.10 47.96 -14.62
CA ASP A 468 -4.38 47.40 -14.14
C ASP A 468 -4.62 46.00 -14.73
N PRO A 469 -4.28 44.94 -13.98
CA PRO A 469 -4.45 43.56 -14.44
C PRO A 469 -5.93 43.19 -14.57
N LYS A 470 -6.29 42.50 -15.66
CA LYS A 470 -7.67 42.10 -15.96
C LYS A 470 -7.84 40.58 -15.98
N PHE A 471 -9.05 40.12 -15.64
CA PHE A 471 -9.42 38.72 -15.85
C PHE A 471 -9.48 38.42 -17.35
N LYS A 472 -9.34 37.15 -17.71
CA LYS A 472 -9.42 36.70 -19.11
C LYS A 472 -10.79 37.01 -19.73
N SER A 473 -11.87 36.86 -18.96
CA SER A 473 -13.23 37.26 -19.36
C SER A 473 -13.38 38.77 -19.64
N GLN A 474 -12.44 39.58 -19.17
CA GLN A 474 -12.38 41.04 -19.36
C GLN A 474 -11.29 41.47 -20.36
N GLY A 475 -10.73 40.52 -21.12
CA GLY A 475 -9.70 40.77 -22.13
C GLY A 475 -8.25 40.76 -21.61
N GLY A 476 -8.01 40.36 -20.36
CA GLY A 476 -6.66 40.22 -19.81
C GLY A 476 -5.89 39.03 -20.38
N THR A 477 -4.56 39.10 -20.32
CA THR A 477 -3.68 37.98 -20.72
C THR A 477 -3.77 36.80 -19.74
N ASN A 478 -3.26 35.63 -20.14
CA ASN A 478 -3.17 34.47 -19.24
C ASN A 478 -2.35 34.77 -17.96
N ALA A 479 -1.31 35.62 -18.06
CA ALA A 479 -0.48 35.98 -16.93
C ALA A 479 -1.26 36.83 -15.92
N GLU A 480 -2.00 37.83 -16.40
CA GLU A 480 -2.88 38.67 -15.57
C GLU A 480 -3.95 37.83 -14.88
N ASN A 481 -4.64 36.99 -15.66
CA ASN A 481 -5.71 36.14 -15.15
C ASN A 481 -5.22 35.22 -14.02
N LEU A 482 -4.10 34.54 -14.24
CA LEU A 482 -3.49 33.68 -13.21
C LEU A 482 -3.02 34.49 -12.00
N MET A 483 -2.49 35.70 -12.19
CA MET A 483 -2.08 36.56 -11.08
C MET A 483 -3.27 36.90 -10.18
N LEU A 484 -4.40 37.34 -10.76
CA LEU A 484 -5.60 37.70 -10.01
C LEU A 484 -6.19 36.50 -9.26
N GLN A 485 -6.28 35.32 -9.89
CA GLN A 485 -6.74 34.10 -9.22
C GLN A 485 -5.79 33.70 -8.07
N ASN A 486 -4.49 33.82 -8.28
CA ASN A 486 -3.49 33.48 -7.25
C ASN A 486 -3.53 34.43 -6.05
N ILE A 487 -3.84 35.72 -6.24
CA ILE A 487 -4.01 36.67 -5.12
C ILE A 487 -5.16 36.21 -4.23
N GLN A 488 -6.31 35.86 -4.81
CA GLN A 488 -7.45 35.33 -4.04
C GLN A 488 -7.06 34.06 -3.27
N ALA A 489 -6.45 33.09 -3.97
CA ALA A 489 -6.08 31.81 -3.38
C ALA A 489 -5.09 31.94 -2.20
N ARG A 490 -4.08 32.82 -2.33
CA ARG A 490 -3.09 33.05 -1.25
C ARG A 490 -3.64 33.87 -0.10
N SER A 491 -4.51 34.86 -0.37
CA SER A 491 -5.14 35.66 0.68
C SER A 491 -6.01 34.81 1.60
N ARG A 492 -6.69 33.80 1.04
CA ARG A 492 -7.41 32.79 1.83
C ARG A 492 -6.50 32.00 2.76
N MET A 493 -5.31 31.62 2.32
CA MET A 493 -4.35 30.92 3.17
C MET A 493 -3.89 31.79 4.34
N VAL A 494 -3.52 33.06 4.07
CA VAL A 494 -3.13 34.01 5.13
C VAL A 494 -4.24 34.18 6.16
N THR A 495 -5.48 34.38 5.68
CA THR A 495 -6.67 34.53 6.52
C THR A 495 -6.94 33.27 7.34
N ALA A 496 -6.81 32.08 6.75
CA ALA A 496 -7.03 30.81 7.46
C ALA A 496 -6.07 30.64 8.64
N TYR A 497 -4.79 30.96 8.46
CA TYR A 497 -3.79 30.87 9.53
C TYR A 497 -4.00 31.95 10.61
N GLU A 498 -4.35 33.17 10.22
CA GLU A 498 -4.70 34.25 11.15
C GLU A 498 -5.85 33.82 12.08
N PHE A 499 -6.92 33.28 11.50
CA PHE A 499 -8.07 32.79 12.25
C PHE A 499 -7.74 31.56 13.09
N ALA A 500 -6.95 30.62 12.55
CA ALA A 500 -6.54 29.42 13.28
C ALA A 500 -5.76 29.77 14.55
N GLN A 501 -4.99 30.85 14.53
CA GLN A 501 -4.21 31.32 15.67
C GLN A 501 -5.07 32.03 16.74
N ILE A 502 -6.11 32.75 16.35
CA ILE A 502 -6.83 33.65 17.27
C ILE A 502 -8.23 33.15 17.68
N LEU A 503 -8.86 32.26 16.92
CA LEU A 503 -10.23 31.80 17.19
C LEU A 503 -10.42 31.19 18.58
N PRO A 504 -9.52 30.34 19.12
CA PRO A 504 -9.69 29.85 20.49
C PRO A 504 -9.76 30.97 21.52
N THR A 505 -8.97 32.03 21.32
CA THR A 505 -8.95 33.22 22.19
C THR A 505 -10.24 34.03 22.05
N THR A 506 -10.70 34.31 20.83
CA THR A 506 -11.92 35.10 20.61
C THR A 506 -13.19 34.36 21.03
N ARG A 507 -13.18 33.02 20.94
CA ARG A 507 -14.21 32.14 21.51
C ARG A 507 -14.09 31.95 23.03
N LYS A 508 -13.12 32.60 23.68
CA LYS A 508 -12.88 32.55 25.14
C LYS A 508 -12.62 31.15 25.69
N ARG A 509 -11.86 30.32 24.96
CA ARG A 509 -11.37 29.05 25.48
C ARG A 509 -10.52 29.32 26.73
N PRO A 510 -10.77 28.67 27.90
CA PRO A 510 -10.10 29.00 29.17
C PRO A 510 -8.57 29.04 29.10
N HIS A 511 -7.97 28.09 28.40
CA HIS A 511 -6.51 27.99 28.25
C HIS A 511 -6.00 28.53 26.90
N GLY A 512 -6.85 29.24 26.15
CA GLY A 512 -6.53 29.70 24.79
C GLY A 512 -6.10 28.56 23.87
N GLY A 513 -5.08 28.82 23.06
CA GLY A 513 -4.46 27.85 22.14
C GLY A 513 -4.58 28.25 20.68
N ALA A 514 -4.07 27.38 19.80
CA ALA A 514 -4.16 27.54 18.34
C ALA A 514 -4.78 26.29 17.72
N LEU A 515 -5.30 26.44 16.50
CA LEU A 515 -5.91 25.38 15.71
C LEU A 515 -4.93 24.89 14.63
N LEU A 516 -4.94 23.59 14.35
CA LEU A 516 -4.26 23.04 13.18
C LEU A 516 -5.08 23.34 11.92
N VAL A 517 -4.46 23.98 10.93
CA VAL A 517 -5.08 24.22 9.63
C VAL A 517 -5.09 22.91 8.83
N LEU A 518 -6.27 22.54 8.33
CA LEU A 518 -6.47 21.35 7.51
C LEU A 518 -6.46 21.70 6.02
N GLY A 519 -5.61 21.02 5.27
CA GLY A 519 -5.58 21.07 3.81
C GLY A 519 -6.66 20.19 3.21
N SER A 520 -7.07 20.50 1.97
CA SER A 520 -8.09 19.73 1.23
C SER A 520 -7.69 19.42 -0.21
N ALA A 521 -6.40 19.39 -0.52
CA ALA A 521 -5.93 18.93 -1.83
C ALA A 521 -6.03 17.40 -1.91
N ASN A 522 -6.53 16.84 -3.01
CA ASN A 522 -6.54 15.38 -3.22
C ASN A 522 -5.32 14.89 -4.02
N ALA A 523 -5.12 13.56 -4.06
CA ALA A 523 -3.93 12.96 -4.67
C ALA A 523 -3.79 13.26 -6.17
N GLY A 524 -4.91 13.38 -6.89
CA GLY A 524 -4.92 13.68 -8.32
C GLY A 524 -4.44 15.11 -8.60
N GLU A 525 -5.05 16.10 -7.94
CA GLU A 525 -4.64 17.50 -8.02
C GLU A 525 -3.18 17.71 -7.63
N ALA A 526 -2.75 17.03 -6.56
CA ALA A 526 -1.36 17.02 -6.11
C ALA A 526 -0.42 16.49 -7.21
N LEU A 527 -0.74 15.32 -7.79
CA LEU A 527 0.06 14.69 -8.85
C LEU A 527 0.17 15.58 -10.10
N ARG A 528 -0.95 16.19 -10.50
CA ARG A 528 -1.04 17.06 -11.66
C ARG A 528 -0.42 18.45 -11.40
N GLY A 529 -0.34 18.85 -10.13
CA GLY A 529 0.04 20.19 -9.71
C GLY A 529 -1.02 21.26 -10.00
N TYR A 530 -2.30 20.87 -10.00
CA TYR A 530 -3.45 21.75 -10.24
C TYR A 530 -3.93 22.39 -8.93
N TYR A 531 -3.08 23.27 -8.40
CA TYR A 531 -3.35 24.11 -7.23
C TYR A 531 -2.39 25.30 -7.24
N THR A 532 -2.68 26.36 -6.48
CA THR A 532 -1.80 27.52 -6.39
C THR A 532 -0.74 27.25 -5.33
N LYS A 533 0.54 27.46 -5.65
CA LYS A 533 1.61 27.29 -4.66
C LYS A 533 1.41 28.32 -3.53
N TYR A 534 1.33 27.82 -2.30
CA TYR A 534 1.04 28.58 -1.07
C TYR A 534 -0.38 29.17 -0.98
N ASP A 535 -1.37 28.50 -1.55
CA ASP A 535 -2.79 28.70 -1.21
C ASP A 535 -3.22 27.76 -0.07
N CYS A 536 -4.53 27.56 0.13
CA CYS A 536 -5.07 26.64 1.14
C CYS A 536 -4.72 25.15 0.93
N SER A 537 -4.02 24.79 -0.15
CA SER A 537 -3.35 23.49 -0.29
C SER A 537 -2.12 23.38 0.61
N SER A 538 -1.56 24.51 1.06
CA SER A 538 -0.52 24.64 2.08
C SER A 538 -1.16 24.93 3.43
N ALA A 539 -1.37 23.86 4.18
CA ALA A 539 -1.86 23.79 5.56
C ALA A 539 -0.89 22.98 6.45
N ASP A 540 -1.25 22.75 7.71
CA ASP A 540 -0.41 22.01 8.66
C ASP A 540 -0.43 20.50 8.37
N ILE A 541 -1.62 19.95 8.17
CA ILE A 541 -1.84 18.54 7.81
C ILE A 541 -3.00 18.39 6.83
N ASN A 542 -3.01 17.32 6.04
CA ASN A 542 -4.08 17.04 5.07
C ASN A 542 -4.58 15.58 5.20
N PRO A 543 -5.78 15.34 5.76
CA PRO A 543 -6.29 13.98 5.96
C PRO A 543 -6.70 13.28 4.65
N ILE A 544 -6.94 14.03 3.57
CA ILE A 544 -7.43 13.48 2.29
C ILE A 544 -6.40 13.51 1.16
N GLY A 545 -5.19 14.03 1.40
CA GLY A 545 -4.18 14.20 0.34
C GLY A 545 -3.66 12.90 -0.28
N GLY A 546 -3.88 11.76 0.39
CA GLY A 546 -3.62 10.43 -0.14
C GLY A 546 -4.82 9.76 -0.82
N LEU A 547 -5.95 10.45 -1.02
CA LEU A 547 -7.18 9.88 -1.57
C LEU A 547 -7.48 10.38 -2.99
N ASP A 548 -8.15 9.52 -3.77
CA ASP A 548 -8.58 9.81 -5.14
C ASP A 548 -9.91 10.56 -5.11
N LYS A 549 -10.14 11.45 -6.08
CA LYS A 549 -11.43 12.17 -6.20
C LYS A 549 -12.64 11.22 -6.24
N ARG A 550 -12.49 10.06 -6.87
CA ARG A 550 -13.50 9.02 -6.93
C ARG A 550 -13.80 8.44 -5.55
N ASP A 551 -12.76 8.11 -4.78
CA ASP A 551 -12.91 7.56 -3.44
C ASP A 551 -13.52 8.60 -2.48
N LEU A 552 -13.22 9.89 -2.67
CA LEU A 552 -13.89 10.99 -1.96
C LEU A 552 -15.39 11.06 -2.25
N LYS A 553 -15.80 10.94 -3.52
CA LYS A 553 -17.22 10.90 -3.90
C LYS A 553 -17.94 9.71 -3.26
N LEU A 554 -17.31 8.53 -3.28
CA LEU A 554 -17.88 7.33 -2.66
C LEU A 554 -17.99 7.49 -1.14
N PHE A 555 -16.96 8.04 -0.49
CA PHE A 555 -16.99 8.33 0.94
C PHE A 555 -18.11 9.29 1.32
N ILE A 556 -18.30 10.40 0.59
CA ILE A 556 -19.39 11.35 0.87
C ILE A 556 -20.77 10.73 0.66
N ALA A 557 -20.96 9.93 -0.40
CA ALA A 557 -22.22 9.22 -0.65
C ALA A 557 -22.53 8.16 0.42
N TRP A 558 -21.50 7.52 0.96
CA TRP A 558 -21.62 6.63 2.11
C TRP A 558 -21.95 7.41 3.39
N ALA A 559 -21.24 8.52 3.65
CA ALA A 559 -21.42 9.35 4.84
C ALA A 559 -22.82 10.00 4.91
N GLU A 560 -23.39 10.39 3.76
CA GLU A 560 -24.78 10.88 3.65
C GLU A 560 -25.76 9.94 4.35
N LYS A 561 -25.61 8.63 4.10
CA LYS A 561 -26.50 7.59 4.63
C LYS A 561 -26.08 7.15 6.03
N SER A 562 -24.80 6.85 6.22
CA SER A 562 -24.26 6.28 7.46
C SER A 562 -24.33 7.26 8.63
N TYR A 563 -24.20 8.57 8.37
CA TYR A 563 -24.30 9.62 9.39
C TYR A 563 -25.61 10.41 9.34
N SER A 564 -26.53 10.06 8.43
CA SER A 564 -27.83 10.74 8.28
C SER A 564 -27.72 12.26 8.05
N ILE A 565 -26.82 12.67 7.14
CA ILE A 565 -26.57 14.08 6.79
C ILE A 565 -27.02 14.35 5.35
N PRO A 566 -28.31 14.67 5.11
CA PRO A 566 -28.87 14.76 3.76
C PRO A 566 -28.31 15.94 2.94
N CYS A 567 -27.77 16.98 3.58
CA CYS A 567 -27.18 18.12 2.85
C CYS A 567 -25.93 17.72 2.04
N LEU A 568 -25.31 16.56 2.32
CA LEU A 568 -24.19 16.01 1.55
C LEU A 568 -24.58 15.71 0.09
N ARG A 569 -25.85 15.44 -0.19
CA ARG A 569 -26.34 15.22 -1.56
C ARG A 569 -26.03 16.39 -2.48
N GLY A 570 -26.19 17.62 -1.98
CA GLY A 570 -25.90 18.83 -2.74
C GLY A 570 -24.43 18.98 -3.15
N PHE A 571 -23.49 18.35 -2.43
CA PHE A 571 -22.07 18.34 -2.79
C PHE A 571 -21.75 17.32 -3.89
N LEU A 572 -22.49 16.20 -3.93
CA LEU A 572 -22.32 15.14 -4.94
C LEU A 572 -22.86 15.55 -6.30
N GLU A 573 -23.96 16.30 -6.32
CA GLU A 573 -24.65 16.75 -7.53
C GLU A 573 -24.10 18.08 -8.08
N ALA A 574 -23.34 18.82 -7.28
CA ALA A 574 -22.74 20.07 -7.70
C ALA A 574 -21.65 19.85 -8.77
N THR A 575 -21.65 20.72 -9.78
CA THR A 575 -20.56 20.80 -10.76
C THR A 575 -19.29 21.32 -10.07
N PRO A 576 -18.14 20.60 -10.14
CA PRO A 576 -16.87 21.09 -9.60
C PRO A 576 -16.45 22.38 -10.31
N THR A 577 -16.25 23.45 -9.53
CA THR A 577 -15.79 24.75 -10.02
C THR A 577 -14.97 25.46 -8.94
N ALA A 578 -13.95 26.21 -9.35
CA ALA A 578 -13.07 26.97 -8.47
C ALA A 578 -13.60 28.38 -8.13
N GLU A 579 -14.62 28.89 -8.85
CA GLU A 579 -15.20 30.24 -8.67
C GLU A 579 -14.16 31.37 -8.47
N LEU A 580 -13.03 31.32 -9.19
CA LEU A 580 -11.95 32.33 -9.10
C LEU A 580 -12.02 33.40 -10.20
N GLU A 581 -12.79 33.15 -11.26
CA GLU A 581 -13.09 34.10 -12.33
C GLU A 581 -14.53 34.62 -12.18
N PRO A 582 -14.83 35.85 -12.64
CA PRO A 582 -16.21 36.34 -12.72
C PRO A 582 -17.04 35.39 -13.59
N ILE A 583 -18.14 34.87 -13.02
CA ILE A 583 -19.09 34.00 -13.74
C ILE A 583 -19.74 34.83 -14.85
N THR A 584 -19.73 34.33 -16.08
CA THR A 584 -20.49 34.92 -17.20
C THR A 584 -21.59 33.94 -17.63
N GLU A 585 -22.65 34.43 -18.29
CA GLU A 585 -23.76 33.57 -18.78
C GLU A 585 -23.29 32.41 -19.67
N GLN A 586 -22.10 32.50 -20.28
CA GLN A 586 -21.56 31.47 -21.18
C GLN A 586 -20.34 30.71 -20.62
N TYR A 587 -19.84 31.02 -19.42
CA TYR A 587 -18.60 30.42 -18.89
C TYR A 587 -18.68 30.09 -17.40
N VAL A 588 -18.60 28.79 -17.10
CA VAL A 588 -18.35 28.24 -15.76
C VAL A 588 -17.05 27.44 -15.85
N GLN A 589 -16.07 27.80 -15.02
CA GLN A 589 -14.78 27.13 -14.96
C GLN A 589 -14.97 25.74 -14.32
N SER A 590 -14.70 24.67 -15.07
CA SER A 590 -14.68 23.29 -14.54
C SER A 590 -13.25 22.74 -14.51
N ASP A 591 -12.88 22.13 -13.39
CA ASP A 591 -11.51 21.65 -13.14
C ASP A 591 -11.01 20.68 -14.23
N GLU A 592 -11.84 19.73 -14.67
CA GLU A 592 -11.47 18.73 -15.68
C GLU A 592 -11.24 19.34 -17.07
N ALA A 593 -12.03 20.37 -17.44
CA ALA A 593 -11.84 21.08 -18.69
C ALA A 593 -10.52 21.86 -18.69
N ASP A 594 -10.19 22.54 -17.58
CA ASP A 594 -8.94 23.27 -17.39
C ASP A 594 -7.72 22.34 -17.40
N MET A 595 -7.82 21.19 -16.70
CA MET A 595 -6.76 20.18 -16.71
C MET A 595 -6.62 19.51 -18.09
N GLY A 596 -7.69 19.45 -18.87
CA GLY A 596 -7.76 18.79 -20.16
C GLY A 596 -7.78 17.26 -20.06
N MET A 597 -8.21 16.74 -18.91
CA MET A 597 -8.34 15.32 -18.60
C MET A 597 -9.31 15.14 -17.42
N THR A 598 -9.98 13.99 -17.37
CA THR A 598 -10.89 13.67 -16.26
C THR A 598 -10.11 13.16 -15.03
N TYR A 599 -10.73 13.18 -13.85
CA TYR A 599 -10.14 12.60 -12.64
C TYR A 599 -9.92 11.08 -12.76
N ASP A 600 -10.74 10.38 -13.54
CA ASP A 600 -10.57 8.94 -13.82
C ASP A 600 -9.34 8.68 -14.70
N GLU A 601 -9.13 9.50 -15.73
CA GLU A 601 -7.90 9.46 -16.54
C GLU A 601 -6.68 9.76 -15.67
N LEU A 602 -6.78 10.75 -14.78
CA LEU A 602 -5.68 11.14 -13.89
C LEU A 602 -5.31 10.05 -12.88
N SER A 603 -6.31 9.37 -12.31
CA SER A 603 -6.10 8.21 -11.45
C SER A 603 -5.41 7.06 -12.20
N THR A 604 -5.82 6.82 -13.45
CA THR A 604 -5.18 5.83 -14.33
C THR A 604 -3.73 6.19 -14.60
N PHE A 605 -3.44 7.45 -14.94
CA PHE A 605 -2.06 7.92 -15.14
C PHE A 605 -1.22 7.80 -13.87
N GLY A 606 -1.78 8.14 -12.71
CA GLY A 606 -1.12 8.02 -11.41
C GLY A 606 -0.68 6.58 -11.11
N ARG A 607 -1.59 5.62 -11.25
CA ARG A 607 -1.32 4.19 -11.05
C ARG A 607 -0.30 3.66 -12.05
N LEU A 608 -0.47 3.93 -13.35
CA LEU A 608 0.49 3.49 -14.37
C LEU A 608 1.90 4.05 -14.12
N ARG A 609 2.00 5.31 -13.67
CA ARG A 609 3.26 5.96 -13.34
C ARG A 609 3.93 5.38 -12.09
N LYS A 610 3.20 5.28 -10.98
CA LYS A 610 3.78 4.98 -9.66
C LYS A 610 3.62 3.52 -9.26
N TYR A 611 2.47 2.91 -9.49
CA TYR A 611 2.25 1.49 -9.19
C TYR A 611 2.95 0.61 -10.23
N ASN A 612 2.61 0.77 -11.51
CA ASN A 612 3.18 -0.03 -12.61
C ASN A 612 4.55 0.46 -13.11
N LYS A 613 5.09 1.54 -12.53
CA LYS A 613 6.44 2.06 -12.80
C LYS A 613 6.68 2.45 -14.28
N LEU A 614 5.64 2.85 -15.00
CA LEU A 614 5.77 3.22 -16.42
C LEU A 614 6.24 4.68 -16.59
N GLY A 615 7.18 4.89 -17.51
CA GLY A 615 7.52 6.20 -18.07
C GLY A 615 6.57 6.59 -19.23
N PRO A 616 6.78 7.76 -19.87
CA PRO A 616 5.87 8.26 -20.91
C PRO A 616 5.66 7.29 -22.07
N TYR A 617 6.74 6.68 -22.58
CA TYR A 617 6.64 5.73 -23.69
C TYR A 617 5.93 4.43 -23.29
N GLY A 618 6.29 3.85 -22.14
CA GLY A 618 5.65 2.63 -21.64
C GLY A 618 4.16 2.84 -21.34
N MET A 619 3.81 4.00 -20.77
CA MET A 619 2.42 4.39 -20.53
C MET A 619 1.63 4.51 -21.84
N PHE A 620 2.20 5.15 -22.86
CA PHE A 620 1.60 5.20 -24.20
C PHE A 620 1.38 3.79 -24.78
N GLN A 621 2.42 2.94 -24.77
CA GLN A 621 2.30 1.57 -25.29
C GLN A 621 1.18 0.79 -24.60
N ARG A 622 1.02 0.96 -23.29
CA ARG A 622 -0.07 0.32 -22.54
C ARG A 622 -1.44 0.90 -22.92
N LEU A 623 -1.59 2.22 -22.87
CA LEU A 623 -2.88 2.89 -23.05
C LEU A 623 -3.42 2.82 -24.47
N VAL A 624 -2.57 2.67 -25.49
CA VAL A 624 -3.04 2.43 -26.87
C VAL A 624 -3.85 1.14 -26.98
N HIS A 625 -3.60 0.16 -26.11
CA HIS A 625 -4.37 -1.07 -26.05
C HIS A 625 -5.56 -0.97 -25.08
N ASP A 626 -5.36 -0.37 -23.91
CA ASP A 626 -6.41 -0.28 -22.89
C ASP A 626 -7.53 0.72 -23.27
N TRP A 627 -7.19 1.85 -23.90
CA TRP A 627 -8.15 2.89 -24.31
C TRP A 627 -8.57 2.72 -25.77
N ASN A 628 -9.23 1.59 -26.06
CA ASN A 628 -9.74 1.26 -27.39
C ASN A 628 -10.80 2.25 -27.95
N HIS A 629 -11.37 3.09 -27.08
CA HIS A 629 -12.30 4.16 -27.44
C HIS A 629 -11.59 5.43 -27.97
N LEU A 630 -10.26 5.52 -27.84
CA LEU A 630 -9.44 6.61 -28.35
C LEU A 630 -8.52 6.13 -29.48
N THR A 631 -8.22 7.03 -30.41
CA THR A 631 -7.19 6.77 -31.43
C THR A 631 -5.80 6.82 -30.79
N PRO A 632 -4.79 6.11 -31.35
CA PRO A 632 -3.42 6.20 -30.86
C PRO A 632 -2.87 7.63 -30.81
N GLN A 633 -3.33 8.52 -31.71
CA GLN A 633 -2.97 9.94 -31.72
C GLN A 633 -3.49 10.65 -30.46
N GLN A 634 -4.76 10.45 -30.10
CA GLN A 634 -5.36 11.05 -28.90
C GLN A 634 -4.72 10.52 -27.62
N VAL A 635 -4.39 9.22 -27.57
CA VAL A 635 -3.66 8.63 -26.44
C VAL A 635 -2.28 9.30 -26.29
N ALA A 636 -1.54 9.44 -27.39
CA ALA A 636 -0.24 10.12 -27.38
C ALA A 636 -0.35 11.55 -26.86
N GLU A 637 -1.35 12.31 -27.31
CA GLU A 637 -1.60 13.68 -26.87
C GLU A 637 -1.90 13.76 -25.37
N LYS A 638 -2.77 12.89 -24.85
CA LYS A 638 -3.10 12.85 -23.43
C LYS A 638 -1.90 12.47 -22.56
N VAL A 639 -1.15 11.42 -22.94
CA VAL A 639 0.07 11.01 -22.22
C VAL A 639 1.12 12.14 -22.22
N LYS A 640 1.34 12.78 -23.37
CA LYS A 640 2.28 13.90 -23.48
C LYS A 640 1.85 15.08 -22.60
N ARG A 641 0.56 15.41 -22.62
CA ARG A 641 -0.01 16.48 -21.79
C ARG A 641 0.17 16.19 -20.30
N PHE A 642 -0.15 14.97 -19.86
CA PHE A 642 0.02 14.54 -18.47
C PHE A 642 1.48 14.72 -18.01
N TYR A 643 2.45 14.14 -18.71
CA TYR A 643 3.86 14.22 -18.31
C TYR A 643 4.44 15.63 -18.38
N HIS A 644 4.01 16.44 -19.35
CA HIS A 644 4.43 17.84 -19.43
C HIS A 644 4.03 18.60 -18.16
N TYR A 645 2.77 18.49 -17.78
CA TYR A 645 2.25 19.22 -16.64
C TYR A 645 2.69 18.66 -15.29
N TYR A 646 2.80 17.34 -15.18
CA TYR A 646 3.46 16.70 -14.05
C TYR A 646 4.88 17.27 -13.84
N ALA A 647 5.65 17.41 -14.92
CA ALA A 647 7.03 17.87 -14.84
C ALA A 647 7.15 19.34 -14.44
N ILE A 648 6.42 20.25 -15.09
CA ILE A 648 6.55 21.69 -14.80
C ILE A 648 6.01 22.05 -13.41
N ASN A 649 5.06 21.28 -12.88
CA ASN A 649 4.48 21.53 -11.56
C ASN A 649 5.09 20.71 -10.43
N ARG A 650 6.08 19.83 -10.68
CA ARG A 650 6.64 18.97 -9.62
C ARG A 650 7.24 19.77 -8.47
N HIS A 651 7.79 20.95 -8.74
CA HIS A 651 8.32 21.88 -7.73
C HIS A 651 7.27 22.36 -6.70
N LYS A 652 5.97 22.15 -6.93
CA LYS A 652 4.93 22.43 -5.94
C LYS A 652 4.84 21.33 -4.89
N MET A 653 5.09 20.07 -5.28
CA MET A 653 5.02 18.90 -4.39
C MET A 653 6.09 18.91 -3.29
N THR A 654 7.21 19.59 -3.52
CA THR A 654 8.30 19.69 -2.53
C THR A 654 7.89 20.50 -1.29
N THR A 655 6.81 21.29 -1.39
CA THR A 655 6.30 22.14 -0.30
C THR A 655 4.81 21.91 -0.07
N LEU A 656 4.26 20.81 -0.58
CA LEU A 656 2.86 20.47 -0.30
C LEU A 656 2.75 19.92 1.12
N THR A 657 1.62 20.19 1.76
CA THR A 657 1.29 19.75 3.12
C THR A 657 1.44 18.24 3.30
N PRO A 658 2.01 17.79 4.43
CA PRO A 658 2.05 16.36 4.76
C PRO A 658 0.63 15.79 4.84
N ALA A 659 0.42 14.71 4.10
CA ALA A 659 -0.89 14.08 3.97
C ALA A 659 -0.89 12.64 4.47
N LEU A 660 -2.00 12.23 5.08
CA LEU A 660 -2.24 10.85 5.48
C LEU A 660 -2.03 9.92 4.29
N HIS A 661 -1.12 8.96 4.45
CA HIS A 661 -0.88 7.96 3.41
C HIS A 661 -2.07 7.00 3.30
N SER A 662 -2.73 6.98 2.14
CA SER A 662 -3.92 6.15 1.90
C SER A 662 -3.88 5.34 0.60
N ASN A 663 -3.20 5.81 -0.45
CA ASN A 663 -3.14 5.10 -1.73
C ASN A 663 -1.71 4.69 -2.15
N ASP A 664 -1.65 3.73 -3.06
CA ASP A 664 -0.43 3.10 -3.59
C ASP A 664 0.30 3.95 -4.65
N TYR A 665 -0.27 5.09 -5.04
CA TYR A 665 0.30 5.96 -6.08
C TYR A 665 0.53 7.41 -5.65
N SER A 666 0.46 7.69 -4.33
CA SER A 666 0.68 9.01 -3.73
C SER A 666 1.88 9.77 -4.35
N PRO A 667 1.73 11.04 -4.73
CA PRO A 667 2.82 11.84 -5.29
C PRO A 667 3.74 12.47 -4.24
N ASP A 668 3.53 12.25 -2.93
CA ASP A 668 4.35 12.83 -1.85
C ASP A 668 5.87 12.66 -2.09
N ASP A 669 6.59 13.77 -2.01
CA ASP A 669 8.02 13.83 -2.30
C ASP A 669 8.90 13.59 -1.04
N ASN A 670 8.34 13.72 0.16
CA ASN A 670 9.13 13.63 1.40
C ASN A 670 9.53 12.19 1.74
N ARG A 671 8.66 11.22 1.45
CA ARG A 671 8.86 9.82 1.83
C ARG A 671 8.57 8.83 0.70
N PHE A 672 7.42 8.92 0.04
CA PHE A 672 6.93 7.80 -0.78
C PHE A 672 7.40 7.84 -2.24
N ASP A 673 7.48 9.01 -2.86
CA ASP A 673 7.75 9.17 -4.29
C ASP A 673 8.87 10.17 -4.57
N LEU A 674 10.10 9.78 -4.19
CA LEU A 674 11.30 10.56 -4.48
C LEU A 674 11.50 10.78 -5.99
N ARG A 675 11.48 12.04 -6.43
CA ARG A 675 11.65 12.41 -7.85
C ARG A 675 12.43 13.72 -7.99
N PRO A 676 13.11 13.94 -9.12
CA PRO A 676 13.58 15.29 -9.46
C PRO A 676 12.41 16.27 -9.51
N PHE A 677 12.64 17.51 -9.14
CA PHE A 677 11.66 18.59 -9.29
C PHE A 677 12.07 19.63 -10.35
N LEU A 678 13.31 19.55 -10.84
CA LEU A 678 13.81 20.28 -12.00
C LEU A 678 13.95 19.31 -13.17
N TYR A 679 12.92 19.25 -14.02
CA TYR A 679 12.89 18.34 -15.16
C TYR A 679 13.33 19.03 -16.46
N PHE A 680 13.99 18.26 -17.33
CA PHE A 680 14.15 18.64 -18.73
C PHE A 680 12.78 18.78 -19.42
N PRO A 681 12.57 19.76 -20.32
CA PRO A 681 11.31 19.92 -21.03
C PRO A 681 10.85 18.65 -21.74
N PHE A 682 9.74 18.05 -21.28
CA PHE A 682 9.29 16.74 -21.76
C PHE A 682 8.95 16.71 -23.26
N TYR A 683 8.49 17.81 -23.84
CA TYR A 683 8.26 17.91 -25.30
C TYR A 683 9.53 17.77 -26.15
N GLN A 684 10.70 17.99 -25.56
CA GLN A 684 11.99 17.78 -26.20
C GLN A 684 12.61 16.43 -25.81
N SER A 685 11.98 15.69 -24.87
CA SER A 685 12.53 14.46 -24.31
C SER A 685 12.57 13.32 -25.32
N TRP A 686 13.51 12.42 -25.10
CA TRP A 686 13.62 11.17 -25.86
C TRP A 686 12.34 10.31 -25.78
N GLY A 687 11.69 10.30 -24.62
CA GLY A 687 10.44 9.56 -24.42
C GLY A 687 9.32 10.03 -25.35
N PHE A 688 9.20 11.34 -25.60
CA PHE A 688 8.16 11.85 -26.50
C PHE A 688 8.50 11.62 -27.97
N LYS A 689 9.78 11.72 -28.34
CA LYS A 689 10.25 11.34 -29.70
C LYS A 689 9.92 9.88 -30.01
N LYS A 690 10.14 8.97 -29.04
CA LYS A 690 9.77 7.55 -29.17
C LYS A 690 8.26 7.34 -29.36
N ILE A 691 7.42 8.12 -28.68
CA ILE A 691 5.97 8.07 -28.89
C ILE A 691 5.65 8.47 -30.33
N ASP A 692 6.26 9.53 -30.86
CA ASP A 692 6.02 9.98 -32.24
C ASP A 692 6.47 8.96 -33.29
N ASP A 693 7.66 8.37 -33.10
CA ASP A 693 8.18 7.31 -33.98
C ASP A 693 7.25 6.11 -34.02
N GLU A 694 6.76 5.68 -32.85
CA GLU A 694 5.86 4.53 -32.75
C GLU A 694 4.48 4.84 -33.32
N LEU A 695 3.97 6.05 -33.09
CA LEU A 695 2.74 6.52 -33.72
C LEU A 695 2.85 6.54 -35.24
N ALA A 696 3.99 6.95 -35.80
CA ALA A 696 4.26 6.90 -37.23
C ALA A 696 4.28 5.45 -37.76
N ARG A 697 4.86 4.51 -37.00
CA ARG A 697 4.84 3.07 -37.33
C ARG A 697 3.42 2.49 -37.32
N ILE A 698 2.63 2.79 -36.30
CA ILE A 698 1.23 2.37 -36.19
C ILE A 698 0.43 2.90 -37.38
N LYS A 699 0.57 4.19 -37.74
CA LYS A 699 -0.08 4.78 -38.92
C LYS A 699 0.34 4.09 -40.22
N LYS A 700 1.63 3.77 -40.38
CA LYS A 700 2.15 3.05 -41.55
C LYS A 700 1.58 1.63 -41.66
N GLN A 701 1.52 0.89 -40.55
CA GLN A 701 0.92 -0.45 -40.52
C GLN A 701 -0.59 -0.42 -40.80
N ALA A 702 -1.32 0.55 -40.23
CA ALA A 702 -2.75 0.73 -40.50
C ALA A 702 -3.01 1.02 -41.99
N LYS A 703 -2.17 1.84 -42.63
CA LYS A 703 -2.23 2.10 -44.07
C LYS A 703 -1.92 0.85 -44.90
N GLN A 704 -0.96 0.03 -44.49
CA GLN A 704 -0.65 -1.25 -45.15
C GLN A 704 -1.80 -2.27 -45.00
N ARG A 705 -2.41 -2.39 -43.81
CA ARG A 705 -3.59 -3.25 -43.58
C ARG A 705 -4.81 -2.80 -44.37
N ARG A 706 -5.02 -1.49 -44.56
CA ARG A 706 -6.08 -0.99 -45.45
C ARG A 706 -5.80 -1.27 -46.94
N ARG A 707 -4.53 -1.26 -47.34
CA ARG A 707 -4.11 -1.54 -48.72
C ARG A 707 -4.13 -3.04 -49.06
N TYR A 708 -3.92 -3.89 -48.05
CA TYR A 708 -3.98 -5.35 -48.13
C TYR A 708 -4.77 -5.87 -46.93
N PRO A 709 -6.12 -5.85 -46.98
CA PRO A 709 -6.92 -6.44 -45.91
C PRO A 709 -6.52 -7.92 -45.77
N PRO A 710 -6.45 -8.46 -44.53
CA PRO A 710 -6.24 -9.88 -44.37
C PRO A 710 -7.31 -10.61 -45.19
N LEU A 711 -6.91 -11.55 -46.05
CA LEU A 711 -7.87 -12.43 -46.72
C LEU A 711 -8.73 -13.03 -45.62
N GLU A 712 -10.02 -12.70 -45.60
CA GLU A 712 -10.99 -13.56 -44.93
C GLU A 712 -10.75 -14.96 -45.50
N MET A 713 -10.35 -15.88 -44.64
CA MET A 713 -10.10 -17.26 -45.03
C MET A 713 -11.46 -17.88 -45.33
N ASN A 714 -11.98 -17.58 -46.52
CA ASN A 714 -13.17 -18.19 -47.07
C ASN A 714 -12.75 -19.60 -47.52
N ILE A 715 -12.68 -20.51 -46.55
CA ILE A 715 -12.19 -21.90 -46.72
C ILE A 715 -12.95 -22.63 -47.84
N ALA A 716 -14.17 -22.20 -48.16
CA ALA A 716 -14.98 -22.77 -49.23
C ALA A 716 -14.49 -22.43 -50.66
N ALA A 717 -13.84 -21.28 -50.88
CA ALA A 717 -13.47 -20.85 -52.23
C ALA A 717 -12.11 -21.42 -52.70
N HIS A 718 -11.21 -21.76 -51.77
CA HIS A 718 -9.86 -22.24 -52.12
C HIS A 718 -9.76 -23.75 -52.36
N THR A 719 -10.79 -24.53 -52.04
CA THR A 719 -10.78 -25.99 -52.22
C THR A 719 -11.20 -26.46 -53.61
N SER A 720 -11.71 -25.58 -54.49
CA SER A 720 -12.13 -25.95 -55.86
C SER A 720 -10.99 -25.94 -56.90
N LEU A 721 -9.81 -25.40 -56.57
CA LEU A 721 -8.71 -25.17 -57.52
C LEU A 721 -7.52 -26.15 -57.41
N TYR A 722 -7.63 -27.22 -56.62
CA TYR A 722 -6.51 -28.15 -56.43
C TYR A 722 -6.89 -29.63 -56.64
N HIS A 723 -5.96 -30.34 -57.29
CA HIS A 723 -5.97 -31.78 -57.58
C HIS A 723 -6.21 -32.63 -56.31
N PRO A 724 -6.90 -33.79 -56.38
CA PRO A 724 -7.33 -34.55 -55.20
C PRO A 724 -6.22 -34.97 -54.22
N LEU A 725 -4.97 -35.07 -54.65
CA LEU A 725 -3.82 -35.42 -53.79
C LEU A 725 -3.32 -34.26 -52.91
N THR A 726 -3.50 -33.00 -53.33
CA THR A 726 -3.12 -31.83 -52.51
C THR A 726 -4.17 -31.48 -51.46
N ARG A 727 -5.43 -31.93 -51.61
CA ARG A 727 -6.49 -31.76 -50.60
C ARG A 727 -6.16 -32.45 -49.27
N THR A 728 -5.57 -33.65 -49.31
CA THR A 728 -5.27 -34.43 -48.10
C THR A 728 -4.11 -33.83 -47.29
N VAL A 729 -3.10 -33.26 -47.98
CA VAL A 729 -1.94 -32.63 -47.34
C VAL A 729 -2.32 -31.28 -46.73
N TYR A 730 -3.13 -30.47 -47.43
CA TYR A 730 -3.58 -29.18 -46.92
C TYR A 730 -4.56 -29.32 -45.74
N ALA A 731 -5.47 -30.32 -45.78
CA ALA A 731 -6.37 -30.62 -44.68
C ALA A 731 -5.61 -31.11 -43.43
N ALA A 732 -4.56 -31.92 -43.59
CA ALA A 732 -3.74 -32.40 -42.46
C ALA A 732 -2.94 -31.26 -41.80
N ILE A 733 -2.48 -30.27 -42.58
CA ILE A 733 -1.74 -29.12 -42.06
C ILE A 733 -2.66 -28.15 -41.30
N ILE A 734 -3.88 -27.92 -41.78
CA ILE A 734 -4.83 -27.00 -41.13
C ILE A 734 -5.39 -27.60 -39.82
N VAL A 735 -5.65 -28.91 -39.77
CA VAL A 735 -6.08 -29.61 -38.54
C VAL A 735 -4.95 -29.68 -37.51
N GLY A 736 -3.69 -29.74 -37.94
CA GLY A 736 -2.53 -29.71 -37.04
C GLY A 736 -2.24 -28.35 -36.40
N ILE A 737 -2.68 -27.24 -36.99
CA ILE A 737 -2.40 -25.87 -36.53
C ILE A 737 -3.54 -25.30 -35.66
N SER A 738 -4.77 -25.83 -35.76
CA SER A 738 -5.96 -25.31 -35.07
C SER A 738 -6.28 -25.98 -33.72
N GLY A 739 -5.40 -26.81 -33.19
CA GLY A 739 -5.54 -27.35 -31.84
C GLY A 739 -5.15 -26.30 -30.79
N PHE A 740 -6.02 -25.33 -30.50
CA PHE A 740 -6.18 -24.56 -29.25
C PHE A 740 -6.95 -23.25 -29.53
N SER A 741 -8.27 -23.30 -29.67
CA SER A 741 -9.24 -22.27 -29.25
C SER A 741 -10.65 -22.61 -29.75
N GLN A 742 -11.65 -22.14 -29.01
CA GLN A 742 -13.07 -22.53 -29.04
C GLN A 742 -13.74 -22.45 -30.43
N VAL A 743 -14.55 -23.45 -30.76
CA VAL A 743 -15.41 -23.50 -31.95
C VAL A 743 -16.84 -23.10 -31.56
N PRO A 744 -17.48 -22.09 -32.19
CA PRO A 744 -18.93 -21.90 -32.14
C PRO A 744 -19.64 -22.88 -33.09
N GLU A 745 -20.85 -23.29 -32.72
CA GLU A 745 -21.70 -24.29 -33.39
C GLU A 745 -21.88 -24.07 -34.92
N VAL A 746 -21.80 -25.15 -35.71
CA VAL A 746 -22.23 -25.22 -37.12
C VAL A 746 -22.88 -26.61 -37.37
N PRO A 747 -23.94 -26.71 -38.20
CA PRO A 747 -25.03 -27.68 -38.05
C PRO A 747 -24.76 -29.11 -38.53
N LYS A 748 -25.60 -30.03 -38.03
CA LYS A 748 -25.68 -31.45 -38.42
C LYS A 748 -25.69 -31.65 -39.93
N ILE A 749 -24.69 -32.38 -40.44
CA ILE A 749 -24.76 -33.11 -41.70
C ILE A 749 -24.51 -34.59 -41.38
N SER A 750 -25.45 -35.41 -41.83
CA SER A 750 -25.55 -36.86 -41.64
C SER A 750 -24.41 -37.65 -42.28
N GLY A 751 -23.94 -38.70 -41.60
CA GLY A 751 -23.33 -39.87 -42.27
C GLY A 751 -22.06 -40.42 -41.62
N SER A 752 -22.20 -41.62 -41.04
CA SER A 752 -21.16 -42.64 -40.76
C SER A 752 -19.98 -42.31 -39.83
N LEU A 753 -20.14 -42.82 -38.60
CA LEU A 753 -19.14 -43.16 -37.58
C LEU A 753 -17.81 -43.76 -38.10
N VAL A 754 -16.69 -43.29 -37.55
CA VAL A 754 -15.62 -44.17 -37.03
C VAL A 754 -15.20 -43.64 -35.65
N LYS A 755 -15.49 -44.41 -34.60
CA LYS A 755 -15.06 -44.16 -33.21
C LYS A 755 -13.55 -44.42 -33.10
N PHE A 756 -12.79 -43.49 -32.53
CA PHE A 756 -11.49 -43.82 -31.91
C PHE A 756 -11.58 -43.62 -30.40
N GLY A 757 -11.55 -44.76 -29.71
CA GLY A 757 -11.57 -44.85 -28.25
C GLY A 757 -10.23 -44.50 -27.62
N THR A 758 -10.35 -44.13 -26.36
CA THR A 758 -9.29 -43.90 -25.38
C THR A 758 -8.66 -45.21 -24.93
N THR A 759 -7.34 -45.38 -25.07
CA THR A 759 -6.54 -46.22 -24.17
C THR A 759 -5.08 -45.76 -24.16
N ARG A 760 -4.58 -45.45 -22.95
CA ARG A 760 -3.16 -45.33 -22.61
C ARG A 760 -2.45 -46.66 -22.84
N ARG A 761 -1.33 -46.67 -23.57
CA ARG A 761 -0.18 -47.57 -23.31
C ARG A 761 1.12 -46.91 -23.77
N SER A 762 2.15 -47.22 -23.00
CA SER A 762 3.53 -46.74 -22.96
C SER A 762 4.30 -46.71 -24.29
N GLY A 763 5.17 -45.69 -24.42
CA GLY A 763 6.52 -45.87 -24.94
C GLY A 763 6.72 -45.86 -26.46
N HIS A 764 6.25 -44.84 -27.19
CA HIS A 764 6.80 -44.46 -28.51
C HIS A 764 6.59 -42.96 -28.79
N PRO A 765 7.50 -42.29 -29.52
CA PRO A 765 7.35 -40.88 -29.87
C PRO A 765 6.17 -40.72 -30.83
N PRO A 766 5.45 -39.60 -30.76
CA PRO A 766 4.16 -39.51 -31.41
C PRO A 766 4.30 -39.30 -32.94
N VAL A 767 3.26 -39.69 -33.69
CA VAL A 767 3.29 -40.00 -35.14
C VAL A 767 3.74 -38.85 -36.07
N TRP A 768 3.60 -37.59 -35.64
CA TRP A 768 4.13 -36.39 -36.30
C TRP A 768 5.67 -36.44 -36.55
N ALA A 769 6.45 -37.06 -35.65
CA ALA A 769 7.91 -37.12 -35.80
C ALA A 769 8.37 -38.00 -36.98
N ARG A 770 7.58 -39.01 -37.38
CA ARG A 770 7.89 -39.87 -38.54
C ARG A 770 7.55 -39.22 -39.88
N ALA A 771 6.63 -38.25 -39.91
CA ALA A 771 6.26 -37.52 -41.13
C ALA A 771 7.34 -36.49 -41.51
N CYS A 772 7.91 -35.78 -40.52
CA CYS A 772 8.97 -34.79 -40.75
C CYS A 772 10.28 -35.41 -41.24
N SER A 773 10.62 -36.62 -40.78
CA SER A 773 11.81 -37.35 -41.22
C SER A 773 11.78 -37.72 -42.71
N LYS A 774 10.62 -38.13 -43.26
CA LYS A 774 10.48 -38.45 -44.69
C LYS A 774 10.56 -37.22 -45.61
N ILE A 775 10.14 -36.05 -45.14
CA ILE A 775 10.18 -34.80 -45.91
C ILE A 775 11.63 -34.29 -46.00
N TRP A 776 12.42 -34.46 -44.95
CA TRP A 776 13.85 -34.14 -44.96
C TRP A 776 14.65 -35.00 -45.94
N THR A 777 14.33 -36.30 -46.06
CA THR A 777 15.02 -37.21 -46.98
C THR A 777 14.70 -36.93 -48.46
N LEU A 778 13.50 -36.43 -48.77
CA LEU A 778 13.14 -36.00 -50.13
C LEU A 778 13.79 -34.67 -50.53
N ALA A 779 14.04 -33.78 -49.57
CA ALA A 779 14.62 -32.46 -49.80
C ALA A 779 16.14 -32.47 -50.04
N MET A 780 16.85 -33.49 -49.53
CA MET A 780 18.32 -33.62 -49.67
C MET A 780 18.78 -34.64 -50.73
N GLY A 781 17.85 -35.21 -51.52
CA GLY A 781 18.12 -36.29 -52.47
C GLY A 781 18.37 -35.91 -53.93
N VAL A 782 18.52 -34.62 -54.27
CA VAL A 782 18.79 -34.21 -55.67
C VAL A 782 20.21 -33.68 -55.80
N GLY A 783 21.12 -34.58 -56.18
CA GLY A 783 22.50 -34.26 -56.54
C GLY A 783 22.62 -33.75 -57.98
N SER A 784 23.58 -32.85 -58.17
CA SER A 784 24.30 -32.50 -59.41
C SER A 784 23.52 -32.50 -60.74
N GLY A 785 23.10 -31.31 -61.16
CA GLY A 785 22.65 -31.03 -62.53
C GLY A 785 21.77 -29.78 -62.60
N SER A 786 22.21 -28.76 -63.33
CA SER A 786 21.55 -27.46 -63.51
C SER A 786 20.06 -27.52 -63.84
N LEU A 787 19.19 -26.78 -63.13
CA LEU A 787 17.81 -26.38 -63.52
C LEU A 787 17.31 -25.20 -62.61
N PRO A 788 16.24 -24.45 -62.97
CA PRO A 788 16.27 -22.99 -63.18
C PRO A 788 15.60 -22.15 -62.07
N GLN A 789 15.64 -20.82 -62.26
CA GLN A 789 15.53 -19.78 -61.23
C GLN A 789 14.21 -19.47 -60.46
N PRO A 790 13.03 -20.15 -60.54
CA PRO A 790 11.89 -19.76 -59.72
C PRO A 790 11.50 -20.79 -58.65
N ALA A 791 12.26 -20.92 -57.56
CA ALA A 791 11.84 -21.70 -56.38
C ALA A 791 12.32 -21.15 -55.01
N LEU A 792 12.76 -19.89 -54.95
CA LEU A 792 13.22 -19.24 -53.72
C LEU A 792 12.14 -18.84 -52.69
N PRO A 793 10.87 -18.53 -53.04
CA PRO A 793 9.89 -18.03 -52.06
C PRO A 793 9.34 -19.10 -51.11
N VAL A 794 9.12 -20.32 -51.60
CA VAL A 794 8.51 -21.42 -50.83
C VAL A 794 9.48 -21.96 -49.76
N TYR A 795 10.76 -22.06 -50.10
CA TYR A 795 11.82 -22.48 -49.17
C TYR A 795 12.02 -21.48 -48.02
N ARG A 796 11.93 -20.17 -48.30
CA ARG A 796 12.03 -19.10 -47.28
C ARG A 796 10.83 -19.08 -46.33
N LEU A 797 9.65 -19.48 -46.79
CA LEU A 797 8.44 -19.53 -45.96
C LEU A 797 8.49 -20.70 -44.96
N ILE A 798 8.96 -21.87 -45.42
CA ILE A 798 9.10 -23.08 -44.59
C ILE A 798 10.18 -22.89 -43.51
N LEU A 799 11.34 -22.30 -43.87
CA LEU A 799 12.41 -22.01 -42.90
C LEU A 799 12.00 -20.96 -41.84
N ARG A 800 11.21 -19.94 -42.22
CA ARG A 800 10.70 -18.95 -41.26
C ARG A 800 9.70 -19.53 -40.26
N HIS A 801 8.82 -20.43 -40.69
CA HIS A 801 7.86 -21.07 -39.79
C HIS A 801 8.49 -22.13 -38.88
N TRP A 802 9.52 -22.84 -39.35
CA TRP A 802 10.30 -23.76 -38.50
C TRP A 802 11.08 -23.04 -37.40
N SER A 803 11.58 -21.83 -37.67
CA SER A 803 12.31 -21.01 -36.70
C SER A 803 11.41 -20.53 -35.55
N LEU A 804 10.11 -20.30 -35.82
CA LEU A 804 9.13 -19.84 -34.84
C LEU A 804 8.60 -20.97 -33.94
N LEU A 805 8.53 -22.21 -34.45
CA LEU A 805 8.09 -23.36 -33.65
C LEU A 805 9.15 -23.82 -32.63
N LEU A 806 10.44 -23.75 -32.98
CA LEU A 806 11.54 -24.11 -32.07
C LEU A 806 11.79 -23.08 -30.94
N LEU A 807 11.29 -21.85 -31.08
CA LEU A 807 11.40 -20.80 -30.05
C LEU A 807 10.23 -20.79 -29.04
N SER A 808 9.27 -21.70 -29.15
CA SER A 808 8.01 -21.65 -28.36
C SER A 808 7.78 -22.84 -27.41
N THR A 809 8.77 -23.71 -27.19
CA THR A 809 8.66 -24.83 -26.26
C THR A 809 9.82 -24.86 -25.25
N GLU A 810 9.70 -24.09 -24.17
CA GLU A 810 10.50 -24.29 -22.97
C GLU A 810 9.90 -25.43 -22.14
N TYR A 811 10.49 -26.62 -22.20
CA TYR A 811 10.38 -27.63 -21.16
C TYR A 811 11.80 -27.98 -20.70
N SER A 812 12.08 -27.70 -19.44
CA SER A 812 13.32 -28.04 -18.75
C SER A 812 13.37 -29.54 -18.44
N LEU A 813 14.45 -30.20 -18.85
CA LEU A 813 14.87 -31.52 -18.35
C LEU A 813 16.38 -31.47 -18.09
N PRO A 814 16.85 -31.76 -16.85
CA PRO A 814 18.27 -31.84 -16.55
C PRO A 814 18.83 -33.23 -16.87
N ASN A 815 20.15 -33.30 -17.10
CA ASN A 815 21.01 -34.47 -17.30
C ASN A 815 21.25 -34.90 -18.75
N PHE A 816 22.30 -34.33 -19.36
CA PHE A 816 23.26 -35.11 -20.15
C PHE A 816 24.61 -34.37 -20.13
N VAL A 817 25.50 -34.78 -19.22
CA VAL A 817 26.93 -34.48 -19.28
C VAL A 817 27.57 -35.59 -20.10
N ALA A 818 28.30 -35.27 -21.17
CA ALA A 818 29.70 -35.70 -21.35
C ALA A 818 30.24 -35.40 -22.77
N ALA A 819 31.39 -34.73 -22.75
CA ALA A 819 32.59 -34.98 -23.55
C ALA A 819 32.81 -34.24 -24.88
N VAL A 820 34.05 -33.72 -24.94
CA VAL A 820 34.97 -33.48 -26.07
C VAL A 820 35.28 -31.98 -26.33
N PRO A 821 36.58 -31.60 -26.44
CA PRO A 821 37.13 -30.41 -25.78
C PRO A 821 37.26 -29.16 -26.66
N LEU A 822 37.30 -28.01 -25.98
CA LEU A 822 37.67 -26.71 -26.52
C LEU A 822 39.18 -26.66 -26.86
N ALA A 823 39.51 -26.39 -28.12
CA ALA A 823 40.80 -25.86 -28.54
C ALA A 823 40.64 -24.36 -28.90
N PRO A 824 41.56 -23.47 -28.49
CA PRO A 824 41.42 -22.03 -28.72
C PRO A 824 42.01 -21.65 -30.09
N MET A 825 41.28 -20.89 -30.89
CA MET A 825 41.84 -20.23 -32.07
C MET A 825 41.74 -18.71 -31.92
N GLN A 826 42.92 -18.10 -31.80
CA GLN A 826 43.19 -16.68 -31.80
C GLN A 826 42.68 -16.03 -33.09
N PHE A 827 42.01 -14.88 -32.96
CA PHE A 827 41.78 -13.95 -34.05
C PHE A 827 42.94 -12.95 -34.12
N MET A 828 43.70 -12.98 -35.21
CA MET A 828 44.44 -11.84 -35.75
C MET A 828 43.98 -11.64 -37.20
N GLY A 829 43.79 -10.38 -37.61
CA GLY A 829 43.85 -10.00 -39.03
C GLY A 829 42.62 -9.31 -39.61
N GLU A 830 42.55 -8.00 -39.38
CA GLU A 830 42.14 -6.91 -40.29
C GLU A 830 41.57 -7.24 -41.68
N LYS A 831 40.37 -6.72 -42.00
CA LYS A 831 40.16 -5.52 -42.84
C LYS A 831 38.70 -5.09 -42.84
#